data_AF-A0A925Z581-F1
#
_entry.id   AF-A0A925Z581-F1
#
_cell.length_a   1.000
_cell.length_b   1.000
_cell.length_c   1.000
_cell.angle_alpha   90.00
_cell.angle_beta   90.00
_cell.angle_gamma   90.00
#
_symmetry.space_group_name_H-M   'P 1'
#
loop_
_entity.id
_entity.type
_entity.pdbx_description
1 polymer ?
#
loop_
_entity_poly.entity_id
_entity_poly.type
_entity_poly.pdbx_seq_one_letter_code
_entity_poly.pdbx_strand_id
1 'polypeptide(L)'
;MAQNLTLRFDQLTSENGLPQNTIHGIVKDKFGFMWFGTWAGLCRYDGYKFTTYRSDPHNLRSIVNNRIHSLFKDSNQDIWIQTFDTLTMCKYNYETDDFIRIPQNKVPVIIKESNNRPRHYIRTYFIANQYKWSMDTWTKALVQTHIPSGKQHTYKANPSNKLALNDEFVADIYLDNHNILWVGTYSYGVNKANVNAKPFTIYHHDPDNKNSILDNNTRAILEDNAGNLWIGTRDKGITVINRKAGSFTHYTQSNGDNNTLINNQIRKIYQDQHGFIWIGTKKGLDRFDPKSKRFYHYGETLPSSAVYSIMEDSNKSLWVGTWRGLAKYDRKKDSFVNYDKSTPVQQRNIRVILEDRNKNLWVGSEGGGIIVFKRRAPGRENESLIPYLTYTVNGQTANGLSDNRIYSLYEDKQGLIWIGTGNGLNCYSTKTKKFRQFSVEHGLADAMIAGVLEDDNNCLWISHKRGLSKLNKRTFKVQNYTLKDGLQSNEFSEDTFHKSKLSKEMFFGGNNGFNTFYADSIKEEKFYPQIAFTDLQVLNKPVKINQKVNGNVILPKSLNLMKEITLSPEDKSIAIEFAALHFSNPAGNKYAYMLEGFDKDWIYTDASVRVASYSNLASGKYTFKVRASNSDGIWNPIPLTLGIIVIPPFWRTNWAYLFYLLIIAVFLYIVYVYSSKIASLKSKLIYESLIREKEYELHQSKLQFFTQISHEIKTPLTLILSPIERLIQMDEGNNRVYNQLTIMKRNGDRLLKLLNQLLDFRKFETGNIQLNGVERDIVSFIKEICISFEQLAAQRDISYNFIASPDVVILWFDEDKIEKIIFNLLSNAFKFVPDNGEITLSIQTYKYGISTQKLFIKVIDNGPGIPKNRIRTIFQPFQQYGTEGTGLGLSYSKGLAELHGGTITAESRLPDLNGESYTCFTVSLPITYKFLKNTDTQSAPAPSAAEVYPQQRSYLIEDGIDEVREVEDGSKTPIVIDGRKPVLAIIEDNEDMRNYLSSYFNDKYTVHSAEDGKKGIELVEKVLPDLVISDVMMPEMTGTEVCRRLKTDMRTSHIPIILLTARSPLCFKIEGLETGADDYITKPFSLKLLSVRVRNLLLSRISMRERFKTEFSLQPSNVAITSPDEKFLSNVLEYIESRISDHTLSVEDICREIGLSRTHLYRKTKALTGLSMADVIRNIRLKRAVQLLEQEKLNINEVAYMVGFLDVDYFRKCFKTEYGFTPSEFQKSSLKGRNQIN
;
A
#
# COMPACT_ATOMS: atom_id res chain seq x y z
N MET A 1 -42.69 -55.11 -29.57
CA MET A 1 -43.52 -53.89 -29.62
C MET A 1 -42.59 -52.69 -29.51
N ALA A 2 -42.74 -51.67 -30.36
CA ALA A 2 -42.17 -50.35 -30.04
C ALA A 2 -42.69 -49.94 -28.66
N GLN A 3 -41.84 -49.49 -27.74
CA GLN A 3 -42.30 -48.87 -26.50
C GLN A 3 -42.93 -47.51 -26.86
N ASN A 4 -44.15 -47.57 -27.39
CA ASN A 4 -44.96 -46.41 -27.74
C ASN A 4 -45.54 -45.84 -26.44
N LEU A 5 -45.23 -44.57 -26.17
CA LEU A 5 -45.80 -43.71 -25.11
C LEU A 5 -45.46 -44.06 -23.65
N THR A 6 -44.21 -44.41 -23.34
CA THR A 6 -43.72 -44.27 -21.97
C THR A 6 -43.31 -42.82 -21.71
N LEU A 7 -44.11 -42.12 -20.89
CA LEU A 7 -43.70 -40.86 -20.26
C LEU A 7 -42.36 -41.10 -19.56
N ARG A 8 -41.41 -40.17 -19.70
CA ARG A 8 -40.08 -40.29 -19.08
C ARG A 8 -40.06 -39.50 -17.80
N PHE A 9 -39.73 -40.17 -16.70
CA PHE A 9 -39.69 -39.59 -15.38
C PHE A 9 -38.24 -39.28 -14.99
N ASP A 10 -37.94 -38.00 -14.84
CA ASP A 10 -36.76 -37.54 -14.13
C ASP A 10 -37.04 -37.61 -12.63
N GLN A 11 -36.05 -38.05 -11.85
CA GLN A 11 -36.21 -38.28 -10.42
C GLN A 11 -35.45 -37.22 -9.62
N LEU A 12 -36.10 -36.64 -8.61
CA LEU A 12 -35.50 -35.75 -7.61
C LEU A 12 -35.59 -36.43 -6.25
N THR A 13 -34.45 -36.84 -5.73
CA THR A 13 -34.31 -37.57 -4.46
C THR A 13 -33.38 -36.83 -3.50
N SER A 14 -33.03 -37.46 -2.38
CA SER A 14 -32.01 -36.97 -1.45
C SER A 14 -30.65 -36.70 -2.10
N GLU A 15 -30.29 -37.41 -3.17
CA GLU A 15 -29.06 -37.13 -3.93
C GLU A 15 -29.10 -35.76 -4.62
N ASN A 16 -30.29 -35.22 -4.86
CA ASN A 16 -30.50 -33.91 -5.48
C ASN A 16 -30.72 -32.79 -4.44
N GLY A 17 -30.57 -33.08 -3.14
CA GLY A 17 -30.72 -32.10 -2.06
C GLY A 17 -32.11 -32.06 -1.42
N LEU A 18 -33.01 -32.99 -1.77
CA LEU A 18 -34.27 -33.16 -1.05
C LEU A 18 -33.98 -33.70 0.38
N PRO A 19 -34.49 -33.11 1.46
CA PRO A 19 -34.13 -33.53 2.82
C PRO A 19 -34.65 -34.93 3.17
N GLN A 20 -35.76 -35.37 2.56
CA GLN A 20 -36.36 -36.68 2.78
C GLN A 20 -37.28 -37.04 1.59
N ASN A 21 -37.34 -38.33 1.25
CA ASN A 21 -37.94 -38.82 0.00
C ASN A 21 -39.47 -39.09 0.05
N THR A 22 -40.14 -38.93 1.19
CA THR A 22 -41.59 -39.08 1.28
C THR A 22 -42.25 -37.76 0.95
N ILE A 23 -43.01 -37.70 -0.14
CA ILE A 23 -43.65 -36.48 -0.62
C ILE A 23 -45.15 -36.56 -0.38
N HIS A 24 -45.69 -35.64 0.39
CA HIS A 24 -47.11 -35.63 0.75
C HIS A 24 -47.92 -34.54 0.05
N GLY A 25 -47.30 -33.47 -0.42
CA GLY A 25 -48.01 -32.39 -1.09
C GLY A 25 -47.14 -31.72 -2.12
N ILE A 26 -47.73 -31.36 -3.26
CA ILE A 26 -47.05 -30.64 -4.32
C ILE A 26 -47.89 -29.44 -4.75
N VAL A 27 -47.30 -28.24 -4.73
CA VAL A 27 -47.93 -27.03 -5.26
C VAL A 27 -46.90 -26.13 -5.93
N LYS A 28 -47.33 -25.32 -6.90
CA LYS A 28 -46.51 -24.24 -7.48
C LYS A 28 -47.01 -22.89 -6.99
N ASP A 29 -46.11 -22.06 -6.48
CA ASP A 29 -46.46 -20.72 -6.02
C ASP A 29 -46.66 -19.71 -7.16
N LYS A 30 -47.06 -18.48 -6.80
CA LYS A 30 -47.28 -17.38 -7.75
C LYS A 30 -46.01 -16.84 -8.42
N PHE A 31 -44.84 -17.05 -7.82
CA PHE A 31 -43.56 -16.68 -8.41
C PHE A 31 -43.00 -17.78 -9.32
N GLY A 32 -43.59 -18.97 -9.27
CA GLY A 32 -43.26 -20.11 -10.12
C GLY A 32 -42.41 -21.18 -9.42
N PHE A 33 -42.09 -21.04 -8.13
CA PHE A 33 -41.33 -22.07 -7.40
C PHE A 33 -42.22 -23.27 -7.12
N MET A 34 -41.64 -24.46 -7.19
CA MET A 34 -42.29 -25.69 -6.77
C MET A 34 -42.11 -25.91 -5.28
N TRP A 35 -43.15 -26.38 -4.61
CA TRP A 35 -43.13 -26.67 -3.18
C TRP A 35 -43.50 -28.12 -2.93
N PHE A 36 -42.74 -28.76 -2.05
CA PHE A 36 -42.89 -30.17 -1.69
C PHE A 36 -43.00 -30.33 -0.18
N GLY A 37 -44.08 -30.95 0.28
CA GLY A 37 -44.24 -31.30 1.69
C GLY A 37 -43.58 -32.64 1.98
N THR A 38 -42.59 -32.68 2.88
CA THR A 38 -41.88 -33.91 3.24
C THR A 38 -42.09 -34.30 4.70
N TRP A 39 -41.56 -35.44 5.14
CA TRP A 39 -41.50 -35.77 6.58
C TRP A 39 -40.42 -35.03 7.37
N ALA A 40 -39.45 -34.40 6.68
CA ALA A 40 -38.34 -33.69 7.29
C ALA A 40 -38.38 -32.17 7.03
N GLY A 41 -39.57 -31.63 6.79
CA GLY A 41 -39.82 -30.21 6.57
C GLY A 41 -40.53 -29.91 5.25
N LEU A 42 -40.72 -28.63 4.99
CA LEU A 42 -41.27 -28.10 3.75
C LEU A 42 -40.14 -27.67 2.83
N CYS A 43 -40.22 -28.00 1.54
CA CYS A 43 -39.17 -27.69 0.57
C CYS A 43 -39.70 -26.77 -0.52
N ARG A 44 -38.94 -25.73 -0.87
CA ARG A 44 -39.13 -24.91 -2.08
C ARG A 44 -38.03 -25.25 -3.08
N TYR A 45 -38.35 -25.32 -4.36
CA TYR A 45 -37.45 -25.71 -5.44
C TYR A 45 -37.53 -24.71 -6.60
N ASP A 46 -36.36 -24.22 -7.02
CA ASP A 46 -36.18 -23.24 -8.10
C ASP A 46 -35.79 -23.87 -9.44
N GLY A 47 -35.70 -25.20 -9.52
CA GLY A 47 -35.24 -25.93 -10.71
C GLY A 47 -33.80 -26.41 -10.61
N TYR A 48 -33.07 -25.98 -9.57
CA TYR A 48 -31.66 -26.25 -9.38
C TYR A 48 -31.30 -26.60 -7.93
N LYS A 49 -31.89 -25.90 -6.95
CA LYS A 49 -31.63 -26.03 -5.51
C LYS A 49 -32.93 -26.17 -4.72
N PHE A 50 -32.86 -26.93 -3.63
CA PHE A 50 -33.92 -26.99 -2.62
C PHE A 50 -33.62 -26.05 -1.45
N THR A 51 -34.61 -25.23 -1.08
CA THR A 51 -34.63 -24.49 0.19
C THR A 51 -35.56 -25.22 1.15
N THR A 52 -35.05 -25.64 2.32
CA THR A 52 -35.84 -26.40 3.30
C THR A 52 -36.21 -25.53 4.50
N TYR A 53 -37.50 -25.53 4.84
CA TYR A 53 -38.06 -24.88 6.02
C TYR A 53 -38.37 -25.94 7.07
N ARG A 54 -37.88 -25.73 8.29
CA ARG A 54 -38.05 -26.63 9.44
C ARG A 54 -38.76 -25.94 10.58
N SER A 55 -39.37 -26.73 11.43
CA SER A 55 -39.99 -26.29 12.66
C SER A 55 -38.91 -25.94 13.68
N ASP A 56 -39.09 -24.79 14.31
CA ASP A 56 -38.30 -24.31 15.42
C ASP A 56 -39.26 -23.99 16.59
N PRO A 57 -39.16 -24.71 17.71
CA PRO A 57 -40.01 -24.49 18.89
C PRO A 57 -39.91 -23.06 19.46
N HIS A 58 -38.78 -22.38 19.27
CA HIS A 58 -38.54 -21.04 19.80
C HIS A 58 -38.99 -19.93 18.83
N ASN A 59 -39.25 -20.28 17.57
CA ASN A 59 -39.67 -19.33 16.55
C ASN A 59 -41.10 -19.61 16.09
N LEU A 60 -42.06 -18.80 16.57
CA LEU A 60 -43.48 -18.89 16.19
C LEU A 60 -43.73 -18.61 14.70
N ARG A 61 -42.77 -18.01 13.99
CA ARG A 61 -42.83 -17.77 12.53
C ARG A 61 -42.26 -18.92 11.71
N SER A 62 -41.79 -19.99 12.35
CA SER A 62 -41.45 -21.25 11.68
C SER A 62 -42.69 -22.13 11.50
N ILE A 63 -42.60 -23.16 10.65
CA ILE A 63 -43.64 -24.19 10.53
C ILE A 63 -43.87 -24.91 11.87
N VAL A 64 -45.10 -25.38 12.09
CA VAL A 64 -45.50 -26.00 13.37
C VAL A 64 -44.79 -27.33 13.63
N ASN A 65 -44.62 -28.14 12.59
CA ASN A 65 -43.99 -29.46 12.69
C ASN A 65 -43.30 -29.78 11.35
N ASN A 66 -42.20 -30.53 11.40
CA ASN A 66 -41.45 -30.97 10.23
C ASN A 66 -42.23 -31.98 9.37
N ARG A 67 -43.14 -32.75 9.95
CA ARG A 67 -43.95 -33.71 9.20
C ARG A 67 -45.09 -32.97 8.50
N ILE A 68 -44.92 -32.71 7.22
CA ILE A 68 -45.94 -32.06 6.39
C ILE A 68 -46.97 -33.11 5.96
N HIS A 69 -48.24 -32.82 6.25
CA HIS A 69 -49.36 -33.68 5.89
C HIS A 69 -49.91 -33.36 4.50
N SER A 70 -50.01 -32.09 4.11
CA SER A 70 -50.53 -31.69 2.79
C SER A 70 -50.24 -30.21 2.50
N LEU A 71 -50.25 -29.86 1.21
CA LEU A 71 -50.07 -28.50 0.72
C LEU A 71 -51.27 -28.10 -0.14
N PHE A 72 -51.73 -26.86 0.02
CA PHE A 72 -52.83 -26.30 -0.76
C PHE A 72 -52.49 -24.89 -1.22
N LYS A 73 -53.07 -24.52 -2.36
CA LYS A 73 -53.03 -23.15 -2.87
C LYS A 73 -54.45 -22.62 -2.95
N ASP A 74 -54.70 -21.48 -2.33
CA ASP A 74 -56.01 -20.84 -2.35
C ASP A 74 -56.25 -20.01 -3.63
N SER A 75 -57.43 -19.38 -3.75
CA SER A 75 -57.79 -18.53 -4.89
C SER A 75 -56.89 -17.30 -5.03
N ASN A 76 -56.28 -16.83 -3.94
CA ASN A 76 -55.34 -15.70 -3.92
C ASN A 76 -53.91 -16.14 -4.25
N GLN A 77 -53.71 -17.41 -4.62
CA GLN A 77 -52.42 -18.04 -4.88
C GLN A 77 -51.51 -18.13 -3.64
N ASP A 78 -52.08 -18.02 -2.43
CA ASP A 78 -51.31 -18.20 -1.20
C ASP A 78 -51.21 -19.69 -0.83
N ILE A 79 -50.04 -20.07 -0.30
CA ILE A 79 -49.77 -21.45 0.10
C ILE A 79 -50.18 -21.68 1.56
N TRP A 80 -50.95 -22.74 1.75
CA TRP A 80 -51.37 -23.28 3.03
C TRP A 80 -50.72 -24.65 3.25
N ILE A 81 -50.27 -24.86 4.48
CA ILE A 81 -49.49 -26.03 4.88
C ILE A 81 -50.16 -26.66 6.09
N GLN A 82 -50.66 -27.88 5.89
CA GLN A 82 -51.10 -28.72 7.00
C GLN A 82 -49.91 -29.56 7.46
N THR A 83 -49.62 -29.54 8.75
CA THR A 83 -48.69 -30.48 9.38
C THR A 83 -49.46 -31.61 10.05
N PHE A 84 -48.78 -32.67 10.51
CA PHE A 84 -49.44 -33.75 11.25
C PHE A 84 -50.04 -33.32 12.60
N ASP A 85 -49.74 -32.11 13.09
CA ASP A 85 -50.53 -31.49 14.16
C ASP A 85 -51.92 -31.09 13.63
N THR A 86 -52.98 -31.41 14.38
CA THR A 86 -54.38 -31.27 13.96
C THR A 86 -55.06 -30.00 14.47
N LEU A 87 -54.36 -29.17 15.25
CA LEU A 87 -54.95 -27.98 15.87
C LEU A 87 -54.64 -26.67 15.14
N THR A 88 -53.59 -26.67 14.30
CA THR A 88 -53.09 -25.46 13.63
C THR A 88 -52.68 -25.72 12.18
N MET A 89 -52.88 -24.72 11.33
CA MET A 89 -52.45 -24.73 9.93
C MET A 89 -51.55 -23.53 9.66
N CYS A 90 -50.48 -23.72 8.87
CA CYS A 90 -49.59 -22.62 8.52
C CYS A 90 -50.02 -22.00 7.18
N LYS A 91 -49.92 -20.67 7.09
CA LYS A 91 -49.96 -19.93 5.83
C LYS A 91 -48.58 -19.34 5.57
N TYR A 92 -48.04 -19.53 4.37
CA TYR A 92 -46.75 -18.95 4.00
C TYR A 92 -46.90 -17.45 3.74
N ASN A 93 -45.99 -16.66 4.31
CA ASN A 93 -45.92 -15.22 4.12
C ASN A 93 -44.79 -14.86 3.13
N TYR A 94 -45.19 -14.44 1.93
CA TYR A 94 -44.26 -14.04 0.88
C TYR A 94 -43.45 -12.78 1.20
N GLU A 95 -43.93 -11.90 2.08
CA GLU A 95 -43.21 -10.67 2.40
C GLU A 95 -42.02 -10.95 3.31
N THR A 96 -42.18 -11.81 4.32
CA THR A 96 -41.17 -12.06 5.34
C THR A 96 -40.45 -13.41 5.20
N ASP A 97 -40.79 -14.20 4.17
CA ASP A 97 -40.27 -15.57 3.93
C ASP A 97 -40.42 -16.47 5.17
N ASP A 98 -41.56 -16.36 5.85
CA ASP A 98 -41.87 -17.05 7.09
C ASP A 98 -43.33 -17.56 7.10
N PHE A 99 -43.83 -18.02 8.25
CA PHE A 99 -45.13 -18.67 8.36
C PHE A 99 -46.01 -18.04 9.42
N ILE A 100 -47.30 -17.89 9.10
CA ILE A 100 -48.35 -17.47 10.02
C ILE A 100 -49.10 -18.73 10.47
N ARG A 101 -49.12 -19.01 11.77
CA ARG A 101 -49.85 -20.14 12.37
C ARG A 101 -51.30 -19.72 12.63
N ILE A 102 -52.25 -20.40 12.01
CA ILE A 102 -53.68 -20.10 12.06
C ILE A 102 -54.39 -21.26 12.78
N PRO A 103 -55.07 -21.01 13.92
CA PRO A 103 -55.84 -22.04 14.61
C PRO A 103 -56.96 -22.60 13.72
N GLN A 104 -57.24 -23.91 13.86
CA GLN A 104 -58.19 -24.63 13.02
C GLN A 104 -59.55 -23.93 12.88
N ASN A 105 -60.09 -23.34 13.95
CA ASN A 105 -61.39 -22.65 13.93
C ASN A 105 -61.42 -21.43 12.99
N LYS A 106 -60.29 -20.75 12.76
CA LYS A 106 -60.17 -19.58 11.87
C LYS A 106 -59.82 -19.92 10.43
N VAL A 107 -59.51 -21.19 10.13
CA VAL A 107 -59.20 -21.63 8.77
C VAL A 107 -60.49 -21.65 7.91
N PRO A 108 -60.48 -21.08 6.69
CA PRO A 108 -61.63 -21.13 5.78
C PRO A 108 -62.11 -22.56 5.48
N VAL A 109 -63.43 -22.77 5.41
CA VAL A 109 -64.05 -24.09 5.21
C VAL A 109 -63.53 -24.80 3.96
N ILE A 110 -63.36 -24.06 2.86
CA ILE A 110 -62.89 -24.62 1.58
C ILE A 110 -61.49 -25.26 1.69
N ILE A 111 -60.61 -24.69 2.54
CA ILE A 111 -59.27 -25.24 2.77
C ILE A 111 -59.36 -26.48 3.68
N LYS A 112 -60.24 -26.46 4.70
CA LYS A 112 -60.49 -27.63 5.56
C LYS A 112 -61.00 -28.83 4.76
N GLU A 113 -61.93 -28.61 3.84
CA GLU A 113 -62.47 -29.69 2.99
C GLU A 113 -61.42 -30.28 2.05
N SER A 114 -60.51 -29.43 1.55
CA SER A 114 -59.41 -29.85 0.69
C SER A 114 -58.39 -30.73 1.42
N ASN A 115 -58.33 -30.63 2.75
CA ASN A 115 -57.39 -31.39 3.59
C ASN A 115 -57.73 -32.87 3.79
N ASN A 116 -58.89 -33.33 3.32
CA ASN A 116 -59.31 -34.73 3.44
C ASN A 116 -58.63 -35.62 2.38
N ARG A 117 -57.70 -36.49 2.80
CA ARG A 117 -56.88 -37.33 1.90
C ARG A 117 -57.66 -38.27 0.98
N PRO A 118 -58.63 -39.08 1.45
CA PRO A 118 -59.49 -39.86 0.56
C PRO A 118 -60.17 -39.01 -0.52
N ARG A 119 -60.68 -37.83 -0.16
CA ARG A 119 -61.31 -36.90 -1.13
C ARG A 119 -60.29 -36.29 -2.09
N HIS A 120 -59.06 -36.02 -1.63
CA HIS A 120 -57.96 -35.54 -2.46
C HIS A 120 -57.65 -36.49 -3.60
N TYR A 121 -57.49 -37.80 -3.32
CA TYR A 121 -57.21 -38.79 -4.37
C TYR A 121 -58.27 -38.83 -5.47
N ILE A 122 -59.55 -38.65 -5.10
CA ILE A 122 -60.68 -38.66 -6.05
C ILE A 122 -60.73 -37.36 -6.87
N ARG A 123 -60.44 -36.22 -6.23
CA ARG A 123 -60.56 -34.88 -6.85
C ARG A 123 -59.34 -34.51 -7.68
N THR A 124 -58.16 -35.02 -7.37
CA THR A 124 -56.91 -34.64 -8.03
C THR A 124 -56.74 -35.42 -9.34
N TYR A 125 -57.17 -34.79 -10.42
CA TYR A 125 -56.89 -35.23 -11.78
C TYR A 125 -56.63 -34.02 -12.70
N PHE A 126 -55.94 -34.27 -13.80
CA PHE A 126 -55.70 -33.26 -14.83
C PHE A 126 -55.91 -33.85 -16.21
N ILE A 127 -56.26 -32.99 -17.17
CA ILE A 127 -56.48 -33.37 -18.57
C ILE A 127 -55.42 -32.67 -19.41
N ALA A 128 -54.61 -33.46 -20.12
CA ALA A 128 -53.60 -32.98 -21.04
C ALA A 128 -53.51 -33.94 -22.24
N ASN A 129 -53.43 -33.41 -23.46
CA ASN A 129 -53.29 -34.18 -24.71
C ASN A 129 -54.33 -35.29 -24.92
N GLN A 130 -55.61 -35.03 -24.61
CA GLN A 130 -56.69 -36.04 -24.65
C GLN A 130 -56.55 -37.18 -23.63
N TYR A 131 -55.62 -37.08 -22.67
CA TYR A 131 -55.48 -38.01 -21.56
C TYR A 131 -55.91 -37.36 -20.25
N LYS A 132 -56.69 -38.11 -19.47
CA LYS A 132 -56.94 -37.82 -18.06
C LYS A 132 -55.88 -38.55 -17.25
N TRP A 133 -55.21 -37.82 -16.37
CA TRP A 133 -54.24 -38.37 -15.43
C TRP A 133 -54.79 -38.26 -14.02
N SER A 134 -54.74 -39.36 -13.29
CA SER A 134 -55.29 -39.46 -11.93
C SER A 134 -54.51 -40.48 -11.12
N MET A 135 -54.70 -40.43 -9.80
CA MET A 135 -54.24 -41.48 -8.91
C MET A 135 -55.37 -42.48 -8.68
N ASP A 136 -55.06 -43.77 -8.73
CA ASP A 136 -56.01 -44.80 -8.36
C ASP A 136 -56.26 -44.78 -6.84
N THR A 137 -57.52 -44.81 -6.41
CA THR A 137 -57.87 -44.61 -5.01
C THR A 137 -57.43 -45.76 -4.10
N TRP A 138 -57.32 -46.98 -4.65
CA TRP A 138 -57.03 -48.20 -3.90
C TRP A 138 -55.55 -48.54 -3.95
N THR A 139 -55.02 -48.68 -5.17
CA THR A 139 -53.63 -49.07 -5.45
C THR A 139 -52.65 -47.92 -5.28
N LYS A 140 -53.13 -46.66 -5.28
CA LYS A 140 -52.30 -45.45 -5.27
C LYS A 140 -51.38 -45.33 -6.48
N ALA A 141 -51.64 -46.06 -7.55
CA ALA A 141 -50.83 -45.99 -8.76
C ALA A 141 -51.18 -44.75 -9.60
N LEU A 142 -50.22 -44.29 -10.40
CA LEU A 142 -50.48 -43.28 -11.43
C LEU A 142 -51.18 -43.94 -12.63
N VAL A 143 -52.36 -43.42 -12.97
CA VAL A 143 -53.19 -43.92 -14.07
C VAL A 143 -53.38 -42.83 -15.12
N GLN A 144 -53.10 -43.18 -16.37
CA GLN A 144 -53.41 -42.38 -17.54
C GLN A 144 -54.58 -43.03 -18.29
N THR A 145 -55.65 -42.28 -18.53
CA THR A 145 -56.83 -42.71 -19.27
C THR A 145 -56.95 -41.93 -20.56
N HIS A 146 -56.92 -42.59 -21.71
CA HIS A 146 -57.21 -41.95 -22.99
C HIS A 146 -58.71 -41.63 -23.06
N ILE A 147 -59.06 -40.33 -23.10
CA ILE A 147 -60.44 -39.87 -22.99
C ILE A 147 -61.31 -40.39 -24.15
N PRO A 148 -60.87 -40.35 -25.42
CA PRO A 148 -61.70 -40.83 -26.53
C PRO A 148 -61.93 -42.33 -26.55
N SER A 149 -60.96 -43.16 -26.16
CA SER A 149 -61.08 -44.64 -26.24
C SER A 149 -61.39 -45.33 -24.92
N GLY A 150 -61.31 -44.61 -23.79
CA GLY A 150 -61.44 -45.17 -22.45
C GLY A 150 -60.28 -46.08 -22.01
N LYS A 151 -59.27 -46.31 -22.87
CA LYS A 151 -58.15 -47.20 -22.55
C LYS A 151 -57.29 -46.62 -21.43
N GLN A 152 -57.05 -47.42 -20.40
CA GLN A 152 -56.22 -47.04 -19.26
C GLN A 152 -54.82 -47.65 -19.35
N HIS A 153 -53.84 -46.91 -18.86
CA HIS A 153 -52.46 -47.35 -18.67
C HIS A 153 -52.02 -46.99 -17.24
N THR A 154 -51.56 -47.99 -16.50
CA THR A 154 -51.04 -47.82 -15.13
C THR A 154 -49.53 -47.85 -15.18
N TYR A 155 -48.90 -46.78 -14.68
CA TYR A 155 -47.44 -46.69 -14.59
C TYR A 155 -46.95 -47.50 -13.38
N LYS A 156 -45.92 -48.32 -13.61
CA LYS A 156 -45.28 -49.14 -12.58
C LYS A 156 -43.85 -48.69 -12.35
N ALA A 157 -43.31 -49.01 -11.17
CA ALA A 157 -41.92 -48.77 -10.88
C ALA A 157 -41.03 -49.77 -11.61
N ASN A 158 -39.86 -49.32 -12.06
CA ASN A 158 -38.86 -50.22 -12.63
C ASN A 158 -37.45 -49.79 -12.19
N PRO A 159 -36.84 -50.47 -11.20
CA PRO A 159 -35.51 -50.13 -10.71
C PRO A 159 -34.40 -50.18 -11.77
N SER A 160 -34.55 -51.04 -12.78
CA SER A 160 -33.58 -51.18 -13.88
C SER A 160 -33.68 -50.04 -14.90
N ASN A 161 -34.81 -49.35 -14.98
CA ASN A 161 -35.04 -48.24 -15.89
C ASN A 161 -35.12 -46.91 -15.14
N LYS A 162 -34.02 -46.12 -15.19
CA LYS A 162 -33.93 -44.80 -14.55
C LYS A 162 -34.94 -43.76 -15.05
N LEU A 163 -35.59 -43.99 -16.20
CA LEU A 163 -36.62 -43.11 -16.77
C LEU A 163 -38.04 -43.59 -16.46
N ALA A 164 -38.19 -44.71 -15.75
CA ALA A 164 -39.48 -45.14 -15.23
C ALA A 164 -39.78 -44.43 -13.90
N LEU A 165 -41.03 -44.61 -13.44
CA LEU A 165 -41.41 -44.21 -12.10
C LEU A 165 -40.53 -44.95 -11.07
N ASN A 166 -40.12 -44.30 -9.99
CA ASN A 166 -39.26 -44.93 -8.98
C ASN A 166 -40.00 -45.63 -7.84
N ASP A 167 -41.31 -45.41 -7.72
CA ASP A 167 -42.15 -45.99 -6.67
C ASP A 167 -43.54 -46.24 -7.25
N GLU A 168 -44.17 -47.36 -6.89
CA GLU A 168 -45.53 -47.68 -7.33
C GLU A 168 -46.58 -46.88 -6.54
N PHE A 169 -46.23 -46.43 -5.33
CA PHE A 169 -47.13 -45.72 -4.44
C PHE A 169 -47.00 -44.21 -4.62
N VAL A 170 -47.97 -43.63 -5.34
CA VAL A 170 -48.07 -42.18 -5.54
C VAL A 170 -48.89 -41.55 -4.42
N ALA A 171 -48.27 -40.57 -3.76
CA ALA A 171 -48.87 -39.83 -2.66
C ALA A 171 -49.57 -38.55 -3.13
N ASP A 172 -49.05 -37.90 -4.18
CA ASP A 172 -49.65 -36.70 -4.77
C ASP A 172 -49.21 -36.49 -6.23
N ILE A 173 -50.03 -35.79 -7.01
CA ILE A 173 -49.71 -35.39 -8.39
C ILE A 173 -50.04 -33.92 -8.61
N TYR A 174 -49.21 -33.23 -9.40
CA TYR A 174 -49.42 -31.84 -9.76
C TYR A 174 -48.99 -31.60 -11.21
N LEU A 175 -49.89 -31.07 -12.04
CA LEU A 175 -49.55 -30.61 -13.38
C LEU A 175 -49.27 -29.11 -13.33
N ASP A 176 -48.06 -28.70 -13.69
CA ASP A 176 -47.73 -27.28 -13.76
C ASP A 176 -48.23 -26.62 -15.06
N ASN A 177 -48.16 -25.29 -15.11
CA ASN A 177 -48.59 -24.50 -16.25
C ASN A 177 -47.71 -24.66 -17.51
N HIS A 178 -46.61 -25.39 -17.43
CA HIS A 178 -45.77 -25.78 -18.56
C HIS A 178 -45.98 -27.25 -18.96
N ASN A 179 -47.04 -27.88 -18.45
CA ASN A 179 -47.38 -29.29 -18.67
C ASN A 179 -46.31 -30.27 -18.17
N ILE A 180 -45.56 -29.88 -17.13
CA ILE A 180 -44.71 -30.80 -16.37
C ILE A 180 -45.58 -31.44 -15.30
N LEU A 181 -45.73 -32.76 -15.41
CA LEU A 181 -46.35 -33.61 -14.42
C LEU A 181 -45.34 -33.93 -13.32
N TRP A 182 -45.64 -33.48 -12.11
CA TRP A 182 -44.94 -33.81 -10.88
C TRP A 182 -45.69 -34.90 -10.13
N VAL A 183 -44.97 -35.92 -9.69
CA VAL A 183 -45.50 -37.10 -9.01
C VAL A 183 -44.69 -37.32 -7.75
N GLY A 184 -45.32 -37.07 -6.60
CA GLY A 184 -44.71 -37.30 -5.30
C GLY A 184 -44.96 -38.73 -4.87
N THR A 185 -43.91 -39.43 -4.42
CA THR A 185 -44.00 -40.82 -4.01
C THR A 185 -43.82 -40.99 -2.50
N TYR A 186 -44.21 -42.16 -1.98
CA TYR A 186 -44.09 -42.45 -0.56
C TYR A 186 -42.64 -42.67 -0.11
N SER A 187 -41.79 -43.26 -0.96
CA SER A 187 -40.47 -43.74 -0.52
C SER A 187 -39.29 -43.17 -1.31
N TYR A 188 -39.49 -42.73 -2.55
CA TYR A 188 -38.39 -42.43 -3.48
C TYR A 188 -38.42 -41.02 -4.08
N GLY A 189 -39.08 -40.06 -3.45
CA GLY A 189 -38.95 -38.64 -3.75
C GLY A 189 -39.98 -38.13 -4.76
N VAL A 190 -39.52 -37.24 -5.64
CA VAL A 190 -40.37 -36.61 -6.66
C VAL A 190 -39.97 -37.12 -8.03
N ASN A 191 -40.93 -37.58 -8.82
CA ASN A 191 -40.75 -37.82 -10.24
C ASN A 191 -41.34 -36.62 -11.00
N LYS A 192 -40.69 -36.19 -12.07
CA LYS A 192 -41.23 -35.17 -12.96
C LYS A 192 -41.15 -35.65 -14.41
N ALA A 193 -42.15 -35.33 -15.21
CA ALA A 193 -42.20 -35.72 -16.60
C ALA A 193 -42.93 -34.68 -17.44
N ASN A 194 -42.39 -34.39 -18.61
CA ASN A 194 -43.06 -33.51 -19.56
C ASN A 194 -44.12 -34.30 -20.34
N VAL A 195 -45.40 -33.96 -20.17
CA VAL A 195 -46.49 -34.66 -20.90
C VAL A 195 -46.53 -34.30 -22.38
N ASN A 196 -45.85 -33.21 -22.78
CA ASN A 196 -45.60 -32.78 -24.15
C ASN A 196 -44.18 -33.12 -24.60
N ALA A 197 -43.50 -34.07 -23.93
CA ALA A 197 -42.14 -34.46 -24.29
C ALA A 197 -42.02 -34.73 -25.79
N LYS A 198 -40.90 -34.28 -26.37
CA LYS A 198 -40.61 -34.47 -27.78
C LYS A 198 -40.62 -35.97 -28.09
N PRO A 199 -41.34 -36.42 -29.13
CA PRO A 199 -41.60 -37.84 -29.40
C PRO A 199 -40.39 -38.58 -30.01
N PHE A 200 -39.22 -38.46 -29.40
CA PHE A 200 -38.09 -39.33 -29.71
C PHE A 200 -38.37 -40.72 -29.13
N THR A 201 -38.51 -41.72 -30.00
CA THR A 201 -38.65 -43.12 -29.58
C THR A 201 -37.26 -43.76 -29.52
N ILE A 202 -37.00 -44.61 -28.53
CA ILE A 202 -35.71 -45.31 -28.36
C ILE A 202 -35.92 -46.80 -28.49
N TYR A 203 -35.05 -47.46 -29.25
CA TYR A 203 -34.86 -48.90 -29.22
C TYR A 203 -33.49 -49.19 -28.61
N HIS A 204 -33.46 -49.97 -27.52
CA HIS A 204 -32.26 -50.37 -26.80
C HIS A 204 -32.27 -51.88 -26.54
N HIS A 205 -31.11 -52.42 -26.19
CA HIS A 205 -30.95 -53.81 -25.79
C HIS A 205 -31.52 -54.02 -24.40
N ASP A 206 -32.38 -55.02 -24.25
CA ASP A 206 -32.96 -55.44 -23.00
C ASP A 206 -32.61 -56.93 -22.81
N PRO A 207 -31.67 -57.27 -21.90
CA PRO A 207 -31.20 -58.64 -21.71
C PRO A 207 -32.31 -59.64 -21.38
N ASP A 208 -33.40 -59.18 -20.75
CA ASP A 208 -34.50 -60.03 -20.29
C ASP A 208 -35.57 -60.20 -21.38
N ASN A 209 -35.47 -59.46 -22.49
CA ASN A 209 -36.46 -59.45 -23.56
C ASN A 209 -35.85 -59.91 -24.90
N LYS A 210 -36.20 -61.14 -25.30
CA LYS A 210 -35.80 -61.72 -26.60
C LYS A 210 -36.27 -60.92 -27.82
N ASN A 211 -37.22 -60.00 -27.66
CA ASN A 211 -37.68 -59.07 -28.70
C ASN A 211 -37.04 -57.67 -28.56
N SER A 212 -35.76 -57.60 -28.18
CA SER A 212 -34.95 -56.38 -28.19
C SER A 212 -33.89 -56.41 -29.29
N ILE A 213 -33.14 -55.32 -29.48
CA ILE A 213 -31.92 -55.36 -30.30
C ILE A 213 -30.81 -56.17 -29.58
N LEU A 214 -29.84 -56.71 -30.33
CA LEU A 214 -28.75 -57.54 -29.79
C LEU A 214 -27.74 -56.78 -28.92
N ASP A 215 -27.50 -55.51 -29.25
CA ASP A 215 -26.52 -54.66 -28.59
C ASP A 215 -26.90 -53.21 -28.77
N ASN A 216 -26.47 -52.40 -27.81
CA ASN A 216 -26.72 -50.97 -27.77
C ASN A 216 -25.82 -50.19 -28.75
N ASN A 217 -24.63 -50.68 -29.10
CA ASN A 217 -23.72 -49.95 -29.98
C ASN A 217 -24.14 -50.09 -31.45
N THR A 218 -25.11 -49.29 -31.88
CA THR A 218 -25.65 -49.31 -33.24
C THR A 218 -24.68 -48.63 -34.20
N ARG A 219 -24.38 -49.28 -35.33
CA ARG A 219 -23.40 -48.85 -36.34
C ARG A 219 -23.93 -48.79 -37.76
N ALA A 220 -25.05 -49.46 -38.04
CA ALA A 220 -25.70 -49.36 -39.34
C ALA A 220 -27.21 -49.52 -39.19
N ILE A 221 -27.97 -48.75 -39.99
CA ILE A 221 -29.43 -48.82 -40.03
C ILE A 221 -29.86 -48.79 -41.50
N LEU A 222 -30.74 -49.70 -41.90
CA LEU A 222 -31.36 -49.74 -43.21
C LEU A 222 -32.84 -50.16 -43.09
N GLU A 223 -33.74 -49.47 -43.79
CA GLU A 223 -35.08 -50.00 -44.08
C GLU A 223 -35.04 -50.71 -45.44
N ASP A 224 -35.42 -52.00 -45.46
CA ASP A 224 -35.55 -52.73 -46.71
C ASP A 224 -36.86 -52.41 -47.44
N ASN A 225 -36.97 -52.82 -48.72
CA ASN A 225 -38.16 -52.59 -49.54
C ASN A 225 -39.45 -53.23 -48.97
N ALA A 226 -39.36 -54.20 -48.06
CA ALA A 226 -40.51 -54.80 -47.38
C ALA A 226 -40.92 -54.03 -46.11
N GLY A 227 -40.12 -53.05 -45.69
CA GLY A 227 -40.32 -52.23 -44.49
C GLY A 227 -39.74 -52.85 -43.21
N ASN A 228 -38.85 -53.85 -43.33
CA ASN A 228 -38.10 -54.35 -42.17
C ASN A 228 -36.89 -53.47 -41.90
N LEU A 229 -36.57 -53.28 -40.63
CA LEU A 229 -35.38 -52.54 -40.22
C LEU A 229 -34.22 -53.48 -39.93
N TRP A 230 -33.11 -53.26 -40.61
CA TRP A 230 -31.85 -53.96 -40.42
C TRP A 230 -30.93 -53.10 -39.57
N ILE A 231 -30.61 -53.58 -38.36
CA ILE A 231 -29.81 -52.89 -37.35
C ILE A 231 -28.50 -53.63 -37.17
N GLY A 232 -27.41 -53.05 -37.66
CA GLY A 232 -26.06 -53.56 -37.47
C GLY A 232 -25.43 -53.00 -36.20
N THR A 233 -24.79 -53.87 -35.41
CA THR A 233 -24.15 -53.50 -34.14
C THR A 233 -22.62 -53.54 -34.26
N ARG A 234 -21.94 -52.92 -33.29
CA ARG A 234 -20.47 -52.87 -33.25
C ARG A 234 -19.84 -54.24 -33.07
N ASP A 235 -20.43 -55.12 -32.24
CA ASP A 235 -19.78 -56.35 -31.79
C ASP A 235 -20.65 -57.61 -31.78
N LYS A 236 -21.98 -57.50 -31.97
CA LYS A 236 -22.92 -58.61 -31.78
C LYS A 236 -23.67 -59.03 -33.05
N GLY A 237 -23.35 -58.47 -34.22
CA GLY A 237 -24.01 -58.82 -35.48
C GLY A 237 -25.23 -57.95 -35.79
N ILE A 238 -26.28 -58.55 -36.35
CA ILE A 238 -27.43 -57.84 -36.94
C ILE A 238 -28.73 -58.25 -36.26
N THR A 239 -29.59 -57.27 -36.02
CA THR A 239 -31.01 -57.49 -35.69
C THR A 239 -31.89 -57.01 -36.84
N VAL A 240 -32.81 -57.87 -37.29
CA VAL A 240 -33.87 -57.52 -38.26
C VAL A 240 -35.19 -57.40 -37.51
N ILE A 241 -35.80 -56.22 -37.61
CA ILE A 241 -37.05 -55.88 -36.93
C ILE A 241 -38.17 -55.86 -37.96
N ASN A 242 -39.09 -56.82 -37.88
CA ASN A 242 -40.34 -56.77 -38.63
C ASN A 242 -41.40 -56.07 -37.77
N ARG A 243 -41.66 -54.80 -38.08
CA ARG A 243 -42.60 -53.97 -37.31
C ARG A 243 -44.06 -54.40 -37.45
N LYS A 244 -44.44 -54.99 -38.59
CA LYS A 244 -45.82 -55.46 -38.85
C LYS A 244 -46.13 -56.72 -38.04
N ALA A 245 -45.19 -57.66 -38.00
CA ALA A 245 -45.31 -58.90 -37.23
C ALA A 245 -44.91 -58.73 -35.76
N GLY A 246 -44.18 -57.66 -35.42
CA GLY A 246 -43.64 -57.43 -34.09
C GLY A 246 -42.48 -58.34 -33.68
N SER A 247 -41.87 -59.05 -34.64
CA SER A 247 -40.83 -60.05 -34.42
C SER A 247 -39.42 -59.50 -34.65
N PHE A 248 -38.46 -60.00 -33.87
CA PHE A 248 -37.03 -59.68 -33.96
C PHE A 248 -36.27 -60.93 -34.39
N THR A 249 -35.42 -60.82 -35.41
CA THR A 249 -34.57 -61.91 -35.89
C THR A 249 -33.11 -61.51 -35.77
N HIS A 250 -32.26 -62.40 -35.28
CA HIS A 250 -30.86 -62.12 -34.99
C HIS A 250 -29.95 -62.93 -35.90
N TYR A 251 -28.99 -62.27 -36.54
CA TYR A 251 -27.94 -62.91 -37.32
C TYR A 251 -26.60 -62.61 -36.67
N THR A 252 -25.85 -63.67 -36.35
CA THR A 252 -24.52 -63.61 -35.74
C THR A 252 -23.58 -64.57 -36.45
N GLN A 253 -22.29 -64.32 -36.37
CA GLN A 253 -21.24 -65.25 -36.80
C GLN A 253 -21.29 -66.52 -35.97
N SER A 254 -21.27 -67.68 -36.63
CA SER A 254 -21.09 -69.00 -36.01
C SER A 254 -19.86 -69.70 -36.59
N ASN A 255 -19.05 -70.30 -35.73
CA ASN A 255 -17.87 -71.04 -36.20
C ASN A 255 -18.30 -72.36 -36.86
N GLY A 256 -17.97 -72.53 -38.15
CA GLY A 256 -18.24 -73.77 -38.89
C GLY A 256 -19.50 -73.77 -39.77
N ASP A 257 -20.29 -72.68 -39.77
CA ASP A 257 -21.44 -72.51 -40.67
C ASP A 257 -21.21 -71.36 -41.66
N ASN A 258 -21.00 -71.72 -42.94
CA ASN A 258 -20.79 -70.79 -44.05
C ASN A 258 -22.07 -70.03 -44.45
N ASN A 259 -23.20 -70.29 -43.78
CA ASN A 259 -24.46 -69.58 -43.99
C ASN A 259 -24.78 -68.59 -42.85
N THR A 260 -23.77 -68.13 -42.10
CA THR A 260 -23.88 -67.10 -41.07
C THR A 260 -23.08 -65.86 -41.44
N LEU A 261 -23.08 -64.79 -40.64
CA LEU A 261 -22.29 -63.59 -40.93
C LEU A 261 -20.78 -63.88 -40.92
N ILE A 262 -20.01 -63.29 -41.85
CA ILE A 262 -18.54 -63.42 -41.86
C ILE A 262 -17.91 -62.82 -40.59
N ASN A 263 -18.53 -61.76 -40.05
CA ASN A 263 -18.07 -61.10 -38.84
C ASN A 263 -19.18 -60.32 -38.14
N ASN A 264 -19.18 -60.35 -36.80
CA ASN A 264 -20.16 -59.64 -35.98
C ASN A 264 -19.97 -58.10 -35.92
N GLN A 265 -18.84 -57.57 -36.40
CA GLN A 265 -18.58 -56.12 -36.36
C GLN A 265 -19.08 -55.44 -37.63
N ILE A 266 -20.34 -55.02 -37.57
CA ILE A 266 -21.07 -54.44 -38.71
C ILE A 266 -20.71 -52.95 -38.85
N ARG A 267 -20.48 -52.53 -40.09
CA ARG A 267 -20.09 -51.14 -40.42
C ARG A 267 -21.08 -50.46 -41.36
N LYS A 268 -21.61 -51.17 -42.35
CA LYS A 268 -22.57 -50.62 -43.31
C LYS A 268 -23.55 -51.70 -43.75
N ILE A 269 -24.80 -51.33 -43.99
CA ILE A 269 -25.81 -52.20 -44.60
C ILE A 269 -26.45 -51.42 -45.74
N TYR A 270 -26.61 -52.07 -46.90
CA TYR A 270 -27.16 -51.47 -48.10
C TYR A 270 -28.00 -52.49 -48.87
N GLN A 271 -29.18 -52.10 -49.34
CA GLN A 271 -29.97 -52.94 -50.26
C GLN A 271 -29.73 -52.49 -51.69
N ASP A 272 -29.31 -53.41 -52.55
CA ASP A 272 -29.23 -53.16 -53.98
C ASP A 272 -30.62 -53.22 -54.65
N GLN A 273 -30.70 -52.73 -55.89
CA GLN A 273 -31.94 -52.77 -56.66
C GLN A 273 -32.49 -54.18 -56.96
N HIS A 274 -31.66 -55.24 -56.86
CA HIS A 274 -32.09 -56.62 -57.08
C HIS A 274 -32.70 -57.23 -55.81
N GLY A 275 -32.66 -56.48 -54.71
CA GLY A 275 -33.19 -56.87 -53.41
C GLY A 275 -32.17 -57.53 -52.49
N PHE A 276 -30.92 -57.73 -52.92
CA PHE A 276 -29.87 -58.29 -52.08
C PHE A 276 -29.44 -57.29 -51.02
N ILE A 277 -29.17 -57.79 -49.82
CA ILE A 277 -28.67 -56.98 -48.71
C ILE A 277 -27.16 -57.16 -48.61
N TRP A 278 -26.43 -56.09 -48.87
CA TRP A 278 -24.98 -56.03 -48.77
C TRP A 278 -24.58 -55.49 -47.40
N ILE A 279 -23.75 -56.25 -46.69
CA ILE A 279 -23.38 -56.02 -45.29
C ILE A 279 -21.86 -55.87 -45.21
N GLY A 280 -21.40 -54.63 -45.06
CA GLY A 280 -19.99 -54.33 -44.84
C GLY A 280 -19.62 -54.61 -43.39
N THR A 281 -18.59 -55.42 -43.17
CA THR A 281 -18.07 -55.77 -41.86
C THR A 281 -16.62 -55.30 -41.70
N LYS A 282 -16.02 -55.51 -40.52
CA LYS A 282 -14.58 -55.29 -40.32
C LYS A 282 -13.70 -56.30 -41.08
N LYS A 283 -14.20 -57.51 -41.37
CA LYS A 283 -13.39 -58.60 -41.96
C LYS A 283 -13.79 -58.97 -43.38
N GLY A 284 -14.72 -58.26 -44.00
CA GLY A 284 -15.12 -58.47 -45.39
C GLY A 284 -16.52 -57.90 -45.66
N LEU A 285 -17.11 -58.34 -46.76
CA LEU A 285 -18.44 -57.98 -47.19
C LEU A 285 -19.30 -59.24 -47.32
N ASP A 286 -20.52 -59.20 -46.80
CA ASP A 286 -21.52 -60.25 -47.03
C ASP A 286 -22.59 -59.77 -48.00
N ARG A 287 -23.04 -60.64 -48.91
CA ARG A 287 -24.30 -60.51 -49.63
C ARG A 287 -25.30 -61.48 -49.03
N PHE A 288 -26.40 -60.97 -48.51
CA PHE A 288 -27.52 -61.76 -48.01
C PHE A 288 -28.65 -61.76 -49.04
N ASP A 289 -29.16 -62.95 -49.36
CA ASP A 289 -30.35 -63.14 -50.18
C ASP A 289 -31.59 -63.34 -49.31
N PRO A 290 -32.52 -62.37 -49.26
CA PRO A 290 -33.73 -62.49 -48.46
C PRO A 290 -34.65 -63.65 -48.87
N LYS A 291 -34.58 -64.14 -50.11
CA LYS A 291 -35.42 -65.23 -50.61
C LYS A 291 -34.93 -66.59 -50.10
N SER A 292 -33.65 -66.88 -50.30
CA SER A 292 -33.03 -68.14 -49.86
C SER A 292 -32.56 -68.11 -48.40
N LYS A 293 -32.51 -66.93 -47.78
CA LYS A 293 -31.92 -66.67 -46.44
C LYS A 293 -30.47 -67.15 -46.35
N ARG A 294 -29.70 -66.96 -47.42
CA ARG A 294 -28.29 -67.36 -47.50
C ARG A 294 -27.33 -66.19 -47.50
N PHE A 295 -26.15 -66.42 -46.92
CA PHE A 295 -25.02 -65.49 -46.92
C PHE A 295 -23.96 -65.92 -47.94
N TYR A 296 -23.36 -64.94 -48.61
CA TYR A 296 -22.24 -65.09 -49.54
C TYR A 296 -21.12 -64.13 -49.12
N HIS A 297 -19.91 -64.65 -48.97
CA HIS A 297 -18.79 -63.93 -48.36
C HIS A 297 -17.78 -63.42 -49.40
N TYR A 298 -17.37 -62.17 -49.26
CA TYR A 298 -16.37 -61.53 -50.12
C TYR A 298 -15.31 -60.85 -49.24
N GLY A 299 -14.14 -61.48 -49.11
CA GLY A 299 -13.01 -60.95 -48.32
C GLY A 299 -11.73 -60.75 -49.14
N GLU A 300 -11.34 -61.75 -49.92
CA GLU A 300 -10.04 -61.80 -50.61
C GLU A 300 -9.95 -60.88 -51.83
N THR A 301 -11.09 -60.61 -52.48
CA THR A 301 -11.13 -59.78 -53.70
C THR A 301 -11.22 -58.28 -53.42
N LEU A 302 -11.30 -57.87 -52.15
CA LEU A 302 -11.40 -56.46 -51.75
C LEU A 302 -10.00 -55.84 -51.51
N PRO A 303 -9.82 -54.52 -51.71
CA PRO A 303 -8.54 -53.85 -51.44
C PRO A 303 -8.11 -53.94 -49.96
N SER A 304 -9.10 -54.01 -49.06
CA SER A 304 -8.93 -54.22 -47.63
C SER A 304 -10.18 -54.87 -47.07
N SER A 305 -10.02 -55.68 -46.01
CA SER A 305 -11.10 -56.39 -45.35
C SER A 305 -12.10 -55.49 -44.63
N ALA A 306 -11.72 -54.26 -44.24
CA ALA A 306 -12.62 -53.34 -43.55
C ALA A 306 -13.43 -52.52 -44.55
N VAL A 307 -14.73 -52.81 -44.63
CA VAL A 307 -15.67 -52.12 -45.52
C VAL A 307 -16.42 -51.02 -44.77
N TYR A 308 -16.37 -49.78 -45.27
CA TYR A 308 -16.97 -48.61 -44.62
C TYR A 308 -18.14 -48.02 -45.38
N SER A 309 -18.14 -48.13 -46.71
CA SER A 309 -19.18 -47.56 -47.57
C SER A 309 -19.59 -48.55 -48.64
N ILE A 310 -20.89 -48.57 -48.95
CA ILE A 310 -21.48 -49.36 -50.04
C ILE A 310 -22.48 -48.44 -50.72
N MET A 311 -22.39 -48.30 -52.04
CA MET A 311 -23.29 -47.47 -52.83
C MET A 311 -23.46 -48.07 -54.22
N GLU A 312 -24.69 -48.18 -54.70
CA GLU A 312 -24.99 -48.50 -56.11
C GLU A 312 -25.19 -47.21 -56.90
N ASP A 313 -24.47 -47.07 -58.02
CA ASP A 313 -24.59 -45.91 -58.90
C ASP A 313 -25.78 -46.06 -59.86
N SER A 314 -26.10 -44.98 -60.57
CA SER A 314 -27.22 -44.98 -61.53
C SER A 314 -27.06 -45.94 -62.72
N ASN A 315 -25.84 -46.41 -63.00
CA ASN A 315 -25.54 -47.45 -63.99
C ASN A 315 -25.44 -48.85 -63.38
N LYS A 316 -26.00 -49.02 -62.18
CA LYS A 316 -26.19 -50.33 -61.55
C LYS A 316 -24.88 -51.01 -61.15
N SER A 317 -23.81 -50.21 -61.06
CA SER A 317 -22.51 -50.64 -60.57
C SER A 317 -22.47 -50.44 -59.06
N LEU A 318 -22.18 -51.52 -58.33
CA LEU A 318 -22.00 -51.47 -56.89
C LEU A 318 -20.56 -51.09 -56.57
N TRP A 319 -20.39 -50.02 -55.80
CA TRP A 319 -19.12 -49.50 -55.35
C TRP A 319 -18.95 -49.74 -53.86
N VAL A 320 -17.75 -50.16 -53.48
CA VAL A 320 -17.39 -50.47 -52.09
C VAL A 320 -16.17 -49.65 -51.69
N GLY A 321 -16.35 -48.81 -50.67
CA GLY A 321 -15.29 -48.05 -50.03
C GLY A 321 -14.68 -48.85 -48.89
N THR A 322 -13.36 -49.06 -48.96
CA THR A 322 -12.59 -49.79 -47.95
C THR A 322 -11.54 -48.89 -47.30
N TRP A 323 -10.88 -49.40 -46.26
CA TRP A 323 -9.74 -48.71 -45.65
C TRP A 323 -8.57 -48.46 -46.62
N ARG A 324 -8.43 -49.26 -47.69
CA ARG A 324 -7.33 -49.11 -48.67
C ARG A 324 -7.84 -48.87 -50.09
N GLY A 325 -8.81 -47.98 -50.23
CA GLY A 325 -9.32 -47.54 -51.53
C GLY A 325 -10.68 -48.12 -51.91
N LEU A 326 -10.98 -48.03 -53.21
CA LEU A 326 -12.30 -48.26 -53.79
C LEU A 326 -12.31 -49.54 -54.64
N ALA A 327 -13.41 -50.29 -54.59
CA ALA A 327 -13.65 -51.46 -55.44
C ALA A 327 -15.01 -51.37 -56.14
N LYS A 328 -15.09 -51.94 -57.34
CA LYS A 328 -16.31 -52.08 -58.13
C LYS A 328 -16.69 -53.55 -58.20
N TYR A 329 -17.97 -53.86 -58.01
CA TYR A 329 -18.48 -55.21 -58.16
C TYR A 329 -18.63 -55.59 -59.64
N ASP A 330 -17.99 -56.68 -60.04
CA ASP A 330 -18.18 -57.31 -61.34
C ASP A 330 -19.23 -58.41 -61.22
N ARG A 331 -20.46 -58.09 -61.67
CA ARG A 331 -21.61 -59.01 -61.65
C ARG A 331 -21.36 -60.27 -62.49
N LYS A 332 -20.54 -60.22 -63.55
CA LYS A 332 -20.28 -61.40 -64.41
C LYS A 332 -19.37 -62.41 -63.72
N LYS A 333 -18.42 -61.92 -62.92
CA LYS A 333 -17.43 -62.74 -62.20
C LYS A 333 -17.81 -63.02 -60.76
N ASP A 334 -18.94 -62.51 -60.29
CA ASP A 334 -19.35 -62.48 -58.88
C ASP A 334 -18.18 -62.15 -57.93
N SER A 335 -17.42 -61.09 -58.26
CA SER A 335 -16.22 -60.70 -57.51
C SER A 335 -15.99 -59.19 -57.56
N PHE A 336 -15.11 -58.70 -56.69
CA PHE A 336 -14.76 -57.28 -56.64
C PHE A 336 -13.46 -57.01 -57.38
N VAL A 337 -13.44 -55.92 -58.16
CA VAL A 337 -12.27 -55.45 -58.89
C VAL A 337 -11.82 -54.12 -58.28
N ASN A 338 -10.54 -54.07 -57.88
CA ASN A 338 -9.94 -52.87 -57.31
C ASN A 338 -9.85 -51.76 -58.36
N TYR A 339 -10.26 -50.56 -57.98
CA TYR A 339 -10.30 -49.41 -58.88
C TYR A 339 -8.91 -48.75 -59.01
N ASP A 340 -8.27 -48.96 -60.17
CA ASP A 340 -7.00 -48.38 -60.68
C ASP A 340 -5.89 -48.02 -59.66
N LYS A 341 -4.86 -48.88 -59.60
CA LYS A 341 -3.66 -48.79 -58.74
C LYS A 341 -2.88 -47.48 -58.88
N SER A 342 -3.03 -46.76 -59.98
CA SER A 342 -2.30 -45.51 -60.24
C SER A 342 -3.00 -44.25 -59.70
N THR A 343 -4.22 -44.38 -59.16
CA THR A 343 -5.02 -43.21 -58.74
C THR A 343 -4.79 -42.81 -57.27
N PRO A 344 -4.88 -41.51 -56.92
CA PRO A 344 -4.72 -41.02 -55.54
C PRO A 344 -5.71 -41.59 -54.51
N VAL A 345 -6.74 -42.33 -54.95
CA VAL A 345 -7.77 -42.93 -54.10
C VAL A 345 -7.30 -44.24 -53.45
N GLN A 346 -6.32 -44.93 -54.03
CA GLN A 346 -5.92 -46.27 -53.54
C GLN A 346 -5.01 -46.24 -52.29
N GLN A 347 -4.64 -45.05 -51.81
CA GLN A 347 -3.91 -44.85 -50.55
C GLN A 347 -4.75 -44.14 -49.47
N ARG A 348 -6.05 -43.96 -49.72
CA ARG A 348 -6.94 -43.23 -48.81
C ARG A 348 -7.94 -44.16 -48.12
N ASN A 349 -8.23 -43.84 -46.87
CA ASN A 349 -9.24 -44.51 -46.07
C ASN A 349 -10.62 -44.02 -46.52
N ILE A 350 -11.32 -44.77 -47.36
CA ILE A 350 -12.59 -44.32 -47.94
C ILE A 350 -13.71 -44.55 -46.94
N ARG A 351 -14.41 -43.47 -46.55
CA ARG A 351 -15.46 -43.51 -45.52
C ARG A 351 -16.86 -43.43 -46.09
N VAL A 352 -17.05 -42.63 -47.14
CA VAL A 352 -18.38 -42.35 -47.69
C VAL A 352 -18.29 -42.11 -49.18
N ILE A 353 -19.30 -42.56 -49.91
CA ILE A 353 -19.41 -42.43 -51.37
C ILE A 353 -20.82 -41.89 -51.69
N LEU A 354 -20.92 -40.91 -52.58
CA LEU A 354 -22.18 -40.32 -53.04
C LEU A 354 -22.12 -40.09 -54.56
N GLU A 355 -23.16 -40.49 -55.30
CA GLU A 355 -23.36 -40.03 -56.68
C GLU A 355 -24.23 -38.76 -56.65
N ASP A 356 -23.74 -37.66 -57.22
CA ASP A 356 -24.53 -36.42 -57.35
C ASP A 356 -25.51 -36.47 -58.55
N ARG A 357 -26.44 -35.52 -58.62
CA ARG A 357 -27.39 -35.40 -59.75
C ARG A 357 -26.71 -35.27 -61.12
N ASN A 358 -25.50 -34.73 -61.16
CA ASN A 358 -24.70 -34.57 -62.39
C ASN A 358 -23.91 -35.84 -62.75
N LYS A 359 -24.14 -36.96 -62.04
CA LYS A 359 -23.49 -38.26 -62.24
C LYS A 359 -22.00 -38.26 -61.92
N ASN A 360 -21.54 -37.32 -61.10
CA ASN A 360 -20.20 -37.34 -60.55
C ASN A 360 -20.18 -38.18 -59.27
N LEU A 361 -19.10 -38.90 -59.07
CA LEU A 361 -18.89 -39.70 -57.87
C LEU A 361 -18.05 -38.92 -56.86
N TRP A 362 -18.64 -38.60 -55.72
CA TRP A 362 -18.00 -37.94 -54.59
C TRP A 362 -17.48 -39.00 -53.62
N VAL A 363 -16.18 -38.99 -53.38
CA VAL A 363 -15.49 -39.95 -52.51
C VAL A 363 -14.86 -39.19 -51.35
N GLY A 364 -15.44 -39.38 -50.15
CA GLY A 364 -14.95 -38.82 -48.90
C GLY A 364 -14.00 -39.79 -48.19
N SER A 365 -12.90 -39.25 -47.67
CA SER A 365 -11.87 -40.02 -46.98
C SER A 365 -11.64 -39.58 -45.53
N GLU A 366 -11.09 -40.46 -44.71
CA GLU A 366 -10.62 -40.13 -43.37
C GLU A 366 -9.20 -39.55 -43.44
N GLY A 367 -9.10 -38.22 -43.54
CA GLY A 367 -7.85 -37.47 -43.51
C GLY A 367 -7.36 -36.95 -44.87
N GLY A 368 -7.89 -37.45 -45.99
CA GLY A 368 -7.53 -37.00 -47.34
C GLY A 368 -8.49 -35.97 -47.95
N GLY A 369 -9.58 -35.61 -47.27
CA GLY A 369 -10.63 -34.75 -47.81
C GLY A 369 -11.52 -35.47 -48.83
N ILE A 370 -11.96 -34.74 -49.86
CA ILE A 370 -12.88 -35.23 -50.90
C ILE A 370 -12.19 -35.30 -52.25
N ILE A 371 -12.46 -36.37 -53.00
CA ILE A 371 -12.14 -36.49 -54.42
C ILE A 371 -13.46 -36.63 -55.19
N VAL A 372 -13.64 -35.81 -56.22
CA VAL A 372 -14.78 -35.87 -57.13
C VAL A 372 -14.31 -36.45 -58.45
N PHE A 373 -14.99 -37.51 -58.90
CA PHE A 373 -14.75 -38.15 -60.18
C PHE A 373 -15.82 -37.75 -61.18
N LYS A 374 -15.39 -37.33 -62.37
CA LYS A 374 -16.30 -37.12 -63.49
C LYS A 374 -16.39 -38.38 -64.32
N ARG A 375 -17.61 -38.79 -64.66
CA ARG A 375 -17.85 -39.93 -65.54
C ARG A 375 -17.75 -39.50 -67.01
N ARG A 376 -17.06 -40.29 -67.85
CA ARG A 376 -17.10 -40.14 -69.31
C ARG A 376 -18.42 -40.67 -69.87
N ALA A 377 -18.86 -40.11 -71.01
CA ALA A 377 -20.08 -40.54 -71.70
C ALA A 377 -20.04 -42.05 -72.02
N PRO A 378 -21.20 -42.75 -71.98
CA PRO A 378 -21.27 -44.17 -72.29
C PRO A 378 -20.79 -44.44 -73.74
N GLY A 379 -19.95 -45.47 -73.95
CA GLY A 379 -19.58 -45.95 -75.29
C GLY A 379 -18.09 -45.95 -75.67
N ARG A 380 -17.15 -45.60 -74.77
CA ARG A 380 -15.71 -45.83 -74.98
C ARG A 380 -15.22 -46.95 -74.06
N GLU A 381 -14.45 -47.88 -74.61
CA GLU A 381 -14.04 -49.17 -74.01
C GLU A 381 -13.29 -49.11 -72.67
N ASN A 382 -12.99 -47.92 -72.15
CA ASN A 382 -12.49 -47.71 -70.80
C ASN A 382 -13.45 -46.79 -70.02
N GLU A 383 -14.33 -47.39 -69.22
CA GLU A 383 -15.16 -46.73 -68.20
C GLU A 383 -14.31 -46.18 -67.03
N SER A 384 -13.28 -45.39 -67.32
CA SER A 384 -12.40 -44.82 -66.29
C SER A 384 -13.07 -43.62 -65.63
N LEU A 385 -13.28 -43.68 -64.30
CA LEU A 385 -13.50 -42.49 -63.48
C LEU A 385 -12.24 -41.64 -63.52
N ILE A 386 -12.35 -40.41 -64.03
CA ILE A 386 -11.22 -39.48 -64.05
C ILE A 386 -11.34 -38.56 -62.83
N PRO A 387 -10.32 -38.50 -61.95
CA PRO A 387 -10.34 -37.55 -60.85
C PRO A 387 -10.43 -36.14 -61.43
N TYR A 388 -11.50 -35.44 -61.09
CA TYR A 388 -11.83 -34.14 -61.65
C TYR A 388 -11.48 -33.00 -60.68
N LEU A 389 -11.79 -33.17 -59.39
CA LEU A 389 -11.53 -32.16 -58.36
C LEU A 389 -11.11 -32.84 -57.05
N THR A 390 -10.20 -32.19 -56.32
CA THR A 390 -9.83 -32.59 -54.94
C THR A 390 -10.03 -31.39 -54.02
N TYR A 391 -10.74 -31.62 -52.91
CA TYR A 391 -10.97 -30.60 -51.89
C TYR A 391 -10.32 -31.02 -50.57
N THR A 392 -9.52 -30.13 -50.00
CA THR A 392 -8.85 -30.25 -48.69
C THR A 392 -8.91 -28.90 -47.96
N VAL A 393 -8.56 -28.90 -46.67
CA VAL A 393 -8.50 -27.68 -45.84
C VAL A 393 -7.58 -26.60 -46.44
N ASN A 394 -6.43 -27.00 -47.00
CA ASN A 394 -5.42 -26.09 -47.56
C ASN A 394 -5.55 -25.87 -49.09
N GLY A 395 -6.71 -26.17 -49.68
CA GLY A 395 -6.92 -26.00 -51.12
C GLY A 395 -6.95 -24.52 -51.55
N GLN A 396 -6.51 -24.23 -52.78
CA GLN A 396 -6.40 -22.87 -53.37
C GLN A 396 -7.73 -22.09 -53.53
N THR A 397 -8.87 -22.61 -53.07
CA THR A 397 -10.17 -21.95 -53.16
C THR A 397 -10.48 -21.19 -51.87
N ALA A 398 -10.75 -19.88 -51.96
CA ALA A 398 -11.25 -19.09 -50.82
C ALA A 398 -12.50 -19.78 -50.23
N ASN A 399 -12.42 -20.16 -48.94
CA ASN A 399 -13.34 -21.03 -48.19
C ASN A 399 -13.27 -22.50 -48.62
N GLY A 400 -12.21 -23.22 -48.21
CA GLY A 400 -12.07 -24.68 -48.39
C GLY A 400 -12.95 -25.52 -47.45
N LEU A 401 -12.67 -26.83 -47.37
CA LEU A 401 -13.29 -27.72 -46.36
C LEU A 401 -12.85 -27.34 -44.95
N SER A 402 -13.72 -27.51 -43.95
CA SER A 402 -13.36 -27.26 -42.55
C SER A 402 -12.47 -28.33 -41.91
N ASP A 403 -12.48 -29.57 -42.45
CA ASP A 403 -11.63 -30.68 -42.01
C ASP A 403 -11.47 -31.68 -43.17
N ASN A 404 -10.36 -32.42 -43.19
CA ASN A 404 -10.09 -33.46 -44.18
C ASN A 404 -10.68 -34.84 -43.79
N ARG A 405 -11.23 -35.00 -42.59
CA ARG A 405 -11.93 -36.22 -42.15
C ARG A 405 -13.40 -36.11 -42.55
N ILE A 406 -13.83 -36.90 -43.52
CA ILE A 406 -15.19 -36.87 -44.08
C ILE A 406 -15.98 -38.08 -43.57
N TYR A 407 -17.07 -37.83 -42.85
CA TYR A 407 -17.90 -38.88 -42.25
C TYR A 407 -19.26 -39.05 -42.92
N SER A 408 -19.80 -38.00 -43.53
CA SER A 408 -21.08 -38.06 -44.24
C SER A 408 -21.12 -37.12 -45.44
N LEU A 409 -21.83 -37.55 -46.47
CA LEU A 409 -22.13 -36.78 -47.67
C LEU A 409 -23.63 -36.91 -47.94
N TYR A 410 -24.29 -35.78 -48.17
CA TYR A 410 -25.72 -35.75 -48.45
C TYR A 410 -26.03 -34.66 -49.49
N GLU A 411 -26.65 -35.02 -50.61
CA GLU A 411 -27.16 -34.04 -51.57
C GLU A 411 -28.62 -33.70 -51.26
N ASP A 412 -28.91 -32.42 -51.06
CA ASP A 412 -30.25 -31.96 -50.72
C ASP A 412 -31.18 -31.82 -51.93
N LYS A 413 -32.46 -31.51 -51.66
CA LYS A 413 -33.47 -31.31 -52.71
C LYS A 413 -33.09 -30.19 -53.71
N GLN A 414 -32.25 -29.25 -53.33
CA GLN A 414 -31.85 -28.08 -54.11
C GLN A 414 -30.53 -28.30 -54.89
N GLY A 415 -29.88 -29.46 -54.72
CA GLY A 415 -28.60 -29.80 -55.37
C GLY A 415 -27.38 -29.22 -54.65
N LEU A 416 -27.53 -28.84 -53.38
CA LEU A 416 -26.42 -28.49 -52.49
C LEU A 416 -25.88 -29.76 -51.84
N ILE A 417 -24.57 -29.87 -51.74
CA ILE A 417 -23.90 -31.01 -51.12
C ILE A 417 -23.49 -30.62 -49.71
N TRP A 418 -24.08 -31.32 -48.75
CA TRP A 418 -23.81 -31.19 -47.33
C TRP A 418 -22.80 -32.24 -46.90
N ILE A 419 -21.73 -31.77 -46.28
CA ILE A 419 -20.53 -32.54 -45.99
C ILE A 419 -20.28 -32.47 -44.50
N GLY A 420 -20.55 -33.57 -43.80
CA GLY A 420 -20.25 -33.70 -42.38
C GLY A 420 -18.79 -34.10 -42.19
N THR A 421 -18.02 -33.26 -41.49
CA THR A 421 -16.59 -33.49 -41.27
C THR A 421 -16.27 -33.71 -39.79
N GLY A 422 -15.00 -33.99 -39.48
CA GLY A 422 -14.50 -34.04 -38.11
C GLY A 422 -14.52 -32.70 -37.36
N ASN A 423 -14.70 -31.57 -38.06
CA ASN A 423 -14.75 -30.24 -37.47
C ASN A 423 -15.72 -29.33 -38.23
N GLY A 424 -17.01 -29.61 -38.13
CA GLY A 424 -18.10 -28.78 -38.65
C GLY A 424 -18.83 -29.36 -39.86
N LEU A 425 -19.88 -28.67 -40.26
CA LEU A 425 -20.70 -28.99 -41.42
C LEU A 425 -20.37 -28.03 -42.56
N ASN A 426 -20.11 -28.55 -43.75
CA ASN A 426 -19.85 -27.75 -44.93
C ASN A 426 -20.99 -27.88 -45.92
N CYS A 427 -21.45 -26.76 -46.48
CA CYS A 427 -22.42 -26.70 -47.56
C CYS A 427 -21.68 -26.27 -48.82
N TYR A 428 -21.64 -27.15 -49.82
CA TYR A 428 -21.05 -26.90 -51.12
C TYR A 428 -22.13 -26.63 -52.17
N SER A 429 -21.98 -25.51 -52.87
CA SER A 429 -22.83 -25.17 -54.01
C SER A 429 -22.20 -25.67 -55.31
N THR A 430 -22.86 -26.62 -55.97
CA THR A 430 -22.45 -27.15 -57.28
C THR A 430 -22.47 -26.09 -58.39
N LYS A 431 -23.30 -25.04 -58.25
CA LYS A 431 -23.41 -23.93 -59.21
C LYS A 431 -22.28 -22.91 -59.06
N THR A 432 -22.02 -22.47 -57.82
CA THR A 432 -21.04 -21.39 -57.55
C THR A 432 -19.66 -21.92 -57.18
N LYS A 433 -19.52 -23.22 -56.94
CA LYS A 433 -18.29 -23.91 -56.50
C LYS A 433 -17.69 -23.35 -55.21
N LYS A 434 -18.52 -22.80 -54.32
CA LYS A 434 -18.12 -22.21 -53.03
C LYS A 434 -18.60 -23.07 -51.86
N PHE A 435 -17.82 -23.07 -50.78
CA PHE A 435 -18.23 -23.64 -49.50
C PHE A 435 -18.76 -22.57 -48.56
N ARG A 436 -19.74 -22.98 -47.75
CA ARG A 436 -20.16 -22.29 -46.53
C ARG A 436 -20.01 -23.24 -45.36
N GLN A 437 -19.38 -22.79 -44.28
CA GLN A 437 -19.09 -23.62 -43.12
C GLN A 437 -20.02 -23.28 -41.96
N PHE A 438 -20.36 -24.29 -41.16
CA PHE A 438 -21.10 -24.18 -39.91
C PHE A 438 -20.33 -24.92 -38.82
N SER A 439 -20.08 -24.23 -37.72
CA SER A 439 -19.31 -24.72 -36.56
C SER A 439 -20.13 -24.59 -35.28
N VAL A 440 -19.54 -24.92 -34.12
CA VAL A 440 -20.15 -24.71 -32.80
C VAL A 440 -20.47 -23.23 -32.56
N GLU A 441 -19.66 -22.30 -33.10
CA GLU A 441 -19.91 -20.85 -33.02
C GLU A 441 -21.20 -20.43 -33.73
N HIS A 442 -21.61 -21.21 -34.75
CA HIS A 442 -22.87 -21.02 -35.46
C HIS A 442 -24.05 -21.75 -34.80
N GLY A 443 -23.83 -22.37 -33.64
CA GLY A 443 -24.85 -22.99 -32.80
C GLY A 443 -24.95 -24.52 -32.91
N LEU A 444 -24.09 -25.20 -33.68
CA LEU A 444 -24.07 -26.68 -33.72
C LEU A 444 -23.75 -27.28 -32.35
N ALA A 445 -24.36 -28.42 -32.03
CA ALA A 445 -24.16 -29.10 -30.74
C ALA A 445 -22.71 -29.57 -30.50
N ASP A 446 -22.01 -29.98 -31.56
CA ASP A 446 -20.61 -30.40 -31.51
C ASP A 446 -19.90 -30.15 -32.85
N ALA A 447 -18.58 -30.11 -32.83
CA ALA A 447 -17.77 -30.01 -34.03
C ALA A 447 -17.83 -31.29 -34.89
N MET A 448 -17.80 -32.47 -34.29
CA MET A 448 -17.74 -33.72 -35.05
C MET A 448 -19.13 -34.10 -35.58
N ILE A 449 -19.27 -34.13 -36.91
CA ILE A 449 -20.52 -34.49 -37.58
C ILE A 449 -20.53 -35.98 -37.86
N ALA A 450 -21.43 -36.71 -37.23
CA ALA A 450 -21.61 -38.15 -37.46
C ALA A 450 -22.50 -38.44 -38.67
N GLY A 451 -23.45 -37.56 -38.99
CA GLY A 451 -24.44 -37.82 -40.04
C GLY A 451 -25.35 -36.64 -40.33
N VAL A 452 -25.94 -36.63 -41.53
CA VAL A 452 -26.79 -35.54 -42.02
C VAL A 452 -27.97 -36.13 -42.80
N LEU A 453 -29.18 -35.68 -42.47
CA LEU A 453 -30.41 -35.99 -43.20
C LEU A 453 -31.24 -34.73 -43.40
N GLU A 454 -32.04 -34.70 -44.47
CA GLU A 454 -33.01 -33.61 -44.72
C GLU A 454 -34.44 -34.08 -44.44
N ASP A 455 -35.18 -33.27 -43.68
CA ASP A 455 -36.62 -33.45 -43.53
C ASP A 455 -37.40 -32.88 -44.73
N ASP A 456 -38.72 -32.98 -44.69
CA ASP A 456 -39.56 -32.47 -45.77
C ASP A 456 -39.85 -30.96 -45.68
N ASN A 457 -39.46 -30.32 -44.57
CA ASN A 457 -39.62 -28.88 -44.31
C ASN A 457 -38.33 -28.08 -44.56
N ASN A 458 -37.41 -28.58 -45.39
CA ASN A 458 -36.12 -27.96 -45.71
C ASN A 458 -35.24 -27.70 -44.46
N CYS A 459 -35.35 -28.49 -43.40
CA CYS A 459 -34.39 -28.49 -42.30
C CYS A 459 -33.47 -29.71 -42.40
N LEU A 460 -32.24 -29.52 -41.95
CA LEU A 460 -31.27 -30.60 -41.81
C LEU A 460 -31.23 -31.08 -40.38
N TRP A 461 -31.20 -32.39 -40.21
CA TRP A 461 -30.97 -33.08 -38.95
C TRP A 461 -29.56 -33.66 -38.97
N ILE A 462 -28.76 -33.20 -38.02
CA ILE A 462 -27.31 -33.41 -38.00
C ILE A 462 -26.98 -34.12 -36.69
N SER A 463 -26.51 -35.35 -36.76
CA SER A 463 -26.10 -36.12 -35.57
C SER A 463 -24.64 -35.85 -35.22
N HIS A 464 -24.35 -35.76 -33.93
CA HIS A 464 -23.05 -35.38 -33.39
C HIS A 464 -22.53 -36.38 -32.35
N LYS A 465 -21.31 -36.16 -31.87
CA LYS A 465 -20.82 -36.81 -30.64
C LYS A 465 -21.43 -36.22 -29.36
N ARG A 466 -22.11 -35.07 -29.43
CA ARG A 466 -22.80 -34.41 -28.31
C ARG A 466 -24.23 -33.94 -28.62
N GLY A 467 -25.02 -34.78 -29.26
CA GLY A 467 -26.46 -34.59 -29.45
C GLY A 467 -26.88 -34.59 -30.91
N LEU A 468 -28.04 -33.97 -31.17
CA LEU A 468 -28.63 -33.84 -32.49
C LEU A 468 -28.94 -32.36 -32.74
N SER A 469 -28.57 -31.82 -33.91
CA SER A 469 -28.85 -30.44 -34.29
C SER A 469 -29.86 -30.41 -35.45
N LYS A 470 -30.87 -29.55 -35.35
CA LYS A 470 -31.78 -29.19 -36.44
C LYS A 470 -31.39 -27.83 -36.98
N LEU A 471 -30.92 -27.77 -38.23
CA LEU A 471 -30.55 -26.54 -38.93
C LEU A 471 -31.64 -26.18 -39.94
N ASN A 472 -32.25 -25.00 -39.78
CA ASN A 472 -33.16 -24.48 -40.79
C ASN A 472 -32.36 -23.86 -41.95
N LYS A 473 -32.52 -24.40 -43.17
CA LYS A 473 -31.70 -23.96 -44.33
C LYS A 473 -31.99 -22.53 -44.81
N ARG A 474 -33.13 -21.92 -44.43
CA ARG A 474 -33.49 -20.55 -44.83
C ARG A 474 -32.97 -19.50 -43.85
N THR A 475 -33.15 -19.75 -42.56
CA THR A 475 -32.77 -18.80 -41.48
C THR A 475 -31.38 -19.06 -40.92
N PHE A 476 -30.82 -20.25 -41.17
CA PHE A 476 -29.59 -20.76 -40.57
C PHE A 476 -29.62 -20.85 -39.03
N LYS A 477 -30.81 -20.78 -38.43
CA LYS A 477 -30.99 -21.02 -37.00
C LYS A 477 -30.79 -22.52 -36.72
N VAL A 478 -29.98 -22.81 -35.70
CA VAL A 478 -29.75 -24.16 -35.18
C VAL A 478 -30.50 -24.35 -33.88
N GLN A 479 -31.15 -25.50 -33.74
CA GLN A 479 -31.74 -25.98 -32.49
C GLN A 479 -31.11 -27.31 -32.11
N ASN A 480 -30.64 -27.44 -30.87
CA ASN A 480 -29.96 -28.64 -30.39
C ASN A 480 -30.87 -29.46 -29.48
N TYR A 481 -30.72 -30.78 -29.56
CA TYR A 481 -31.42 -31.76 -28.77
C TYR A 481 -30.40 -32.66 -28.07
N THR A 482 -30.70 -33.03 -26.83
CA THR A 482 -29.82 -33.79 -25.94
C THR A 482 -30.54 -35.01 -25.35
N LEU A 483 -29.83 -35.80 -24.53
CA LEU A 483 -30.40 -36.89 -23.74
C LEU A 483 -31.69 -36.47 -23.00
N LYS A 484 -31.71 -35.26 -22.43
CA LYS A 484 -32.86 -34.72 -21.70
C LYS A 484 -34.07 -34.43 -22.59
N ASP A 485 -33.86 -34.16 -23.88
CA ASP A 485 -34.94 -33.94 -24.84
C ASP A 485 -35.56 -35.26 -25.32
N GLY A 486 -34.86 -36.37 -25.14
CA GLY A 486 -35.38 -37.69 -25.48
C GLY A 486 -34.43 -38.59 -26.27
N LEU A 487 -33.18 -38.16 -26.48
CA LEU A 487 -32.21 -38.94 -27.26
C LEU A 487 -31.77 -40.22 -26.52
N GLN A 488 -31.26 -41.22 -27.24
CA GLN A 488 -30.74 -42.47 -26.68
C GLN A 488 -29.47 -42.25 -25.85
N SER A 489 -28.67 -41.28 -26.29
CA SER A 489 -27.42 -40.79 -25.72
C SER A 489 -27.11 -39.47 -26.39
N ASN A 490 -26.18 -38.71 -25.83
CA ASN A 490 -25.60 -37.57 -26.54
C ASN A 490 -24.61 -38.02 -27.62
N GLU A 491 -24.13 -39.27 -27.61
CA GLU A 491 -23.18 -39.74 -28.61
C GLU A 491 -23.88 -40.55 -29.71
N PHE A 492 -23.81 -40.04 -30.96
CA PHE A 492 -24.22 -40.77 -32.16
C PHE A 492 -23.02 -41.39 -32.88
N SER A 493 -23.29 -42.53 -33.53
CA SER A 493 -22.32 -43.27 -34.32
C SER A 493 -22.22 -42.69 -35.72
N GLU A 494 -21.01 -42.63 -36.26
CA GLU A 494 -20.76 -42.15 -37.63
C GLU A 494 -21.55 -42.97 -38.66
N ASP A 495 -22.11 -42.31 -39.67
CA ASP A 495 -22.83 -42.92 -40.81
C ASP A 495 -23.98 -43.87 -40.40
N THR A 496 -24.51 -43.68 -39.19
CA THR A 496 -25.56 -44.50 -38.60
C THR A 496 -26.90 -43.76 -38.61
N PHE A 497 -27.41 -43.50 -39.80
CA PHE A 497 -28.68 -42.79 -39.98
C PHE A 497 -29.44 -43.30 -41.20
N HIS A 498 -30.76 -43.19 -41.16
CA HIS A 498 -31.63 -43.56 -42.28
C HIS A 498 -32.90 -42.71 -42.28
N LYS A 499 -33.42 -42.36 -43.45
CA LYS A 499 -34.77 -41.77 -43.59
C LYS A 499 -35.63 -42.74 -44.39
N SER A 500 -36.70 -43.22 -43.76
CA SER A 500 -37.65 -44.13 -44.38
C SER A 500 -38.27 -43.48 -45.62
N LYS A 501 -38.23 -44.19 -46.75
CA LYS A 501 -38.93 -43.72 -47.97
C LYS A 501 -40.44 -43.93 -47.85
N LEU A 502 -40.85 -44.99 -47.15
CA LEU A 502 -42.23 -45.44 -46.95
C LEU A 502 -42.99 -44.53 -45.98
N SER A 503 -42.42 -44.28 -44.80
CA SER A 503 -43.09 -43.56 -43.71
C SER A 503 -42.60 -42.13 -43.50
N LYS A 504 -41.45 -41.75 -44.08
CA LYS A 504 -40.71 -40.49 -43.79
C LYS A 504 -40.12 -40.39 -42.38
N GLU A 505 -40.22 -41.46 -41.58
CA GLU A 505 -39.58 -41.55 -40.27
C GLU A 505 -38.04 -41.49 -40.40
N MET A 506 -37.40 -40.85 -39.44
CA MET A 506 -35.94 -40.72 -39.37
C MET A 506 -35.38 -41.64 -38.30
N PHE A 507 -34.17 -42.13 -38.54
CA PHE A 507 -33.43 -43.03 -37.67
C PHE A 507 -32.02 -42.50 -37.45
N PHE A 508 -31.59 -42.49 -36.20
CA PHE A 508 -30.23 -42.12 -35.81
C PHE A 508 -29.72 -43.07 -34.73
N GLY A 509 -28.65 -43.82 -35.02
CA GLY A 509 -28.05 -44.77 -34.09
C GLY A 509 -26.82 -44.23 -33.36
N GLY A 510 -26.58 -44.76 -32.17
CA GLY A 510 -25.46 -44.37 -31.34
C GLY A 510 -24.97 -45.48 -30.43
N ASN A 511 -24.46 -45.12 -29.27
CA ASN A 511 -23.85 -46.06 -28.32
C ASN A 511 -24.85 -46.72 -27.36
N ASN A 512 -26.10 -46.24 -27.30
CA ASN A 512 -27.17 -46.73 -26.43
C ASN A 512 -28.46 -47.07 -27.21
N GLY A 513 -28.29 -47.66 -28.39
CA GLY A 513 -29.35 -48.05 -29.30
C GLY A 513 -29.55 -47.03 -30.42
N PHE A 514 -30.80 -46.82 -30.83
CA PHE A 514 -31.12 -45.80 -31.84
C PHE A 514 -32.40 -45.04 -31.50
N ASN A 515 -32.42 -43.77 -31.91
CA ASN A 515 -33.60 -42.93 -31.91
C ASN A 515 -34.38 -43.06 -33.21
N THR A 516 -35.70 -42.95 -33.09
CA THR A 516 -36.58 -42.79 -34.24
C THR A 516 -37.69 -41.78 -33.96
N PHE A 517 -38.02 -40.98 -34.98
CA PHE A 517 -39.01 -39.91 -34.89
C PHE A 517 -39.43 -39.42 -36.27
N TYR A 518 -40.59 -38.76 -36.33
CA TYR A 518 -41.02 -37.97 -37.48
C TYR A 518 -40.62 -36.51 -37.28
N ALA A 519 -39.92 -35.90 -38.24
CA ALA A 519 -39.44 -34.52 -38.11
C ALA A 519 -40.56 -33.51 -37.79
N ASP A 520 -41.75 -33.69 -38.39
CA ASP A 520 -42.94 -32.83 -38.19
C ASP A 520 -43.56 -32.96 -36.79
N SER A 521 -43.29 -34.08 -36.11
CA SER A 521 -43.78 -34.33 -34.76
C SER A 521 -42.92 -33.63 -33.69
N ILE A 522 -41.67 -33.26 -34.01
CA ILE A 522 -40.79 -32.51 -33.12
C ILE A 522 -41.11 -31.02 -33.23
N LYS A 523 -41.97 -30.54 -32.31
CA LYS A 523 -42.39 -29.14 -32.22
C LYS A 523 -41.56 -28.39 -31.19
N GLU A 524 -41.31 -27.11 -31.45
CA GLU A 524 -40.69 -26.18 -30.49
C GLU A 524 -41.68 -25.82 -29.38
N GLU A 525 -41.21 -25.79 -28.13
CA GLU A 525 -42.00 -25.32 -27.00
C GLU A 525 -42.13 -23.79 -27.06
N LYS A 526 -43.34 -23.27 -27.30
CA LYS A 526 -43.63 -21.83 -27.39
C LYS A 526 -43.94 -21.20 -26.01
N PHE A 527 -43.13 -21.48 -25.00
CA PHE A 527 -43.32 -20.94 -23.66
C PHE A 527 -42.11 -20.11 -23.22
N TYR A 528 -42.39 -18.96 -22.62
CA TYR A 528 -41.37 -18.11 -22.01
C TYR A 528 -41.14 -18.55 -20.57
N PRO A 529 -39.88 -18.75 -20.13
CA PRO A 529 -39.62 -19.06 -18.74
C PRO A 529 -39.99 -17.88 -17.83
N GLN A 530 -40.68 -18.18 -16.72
CA GLN A 530 -40.83 -17.23 -15.61
C GLN A 530 -39.49 -17.11 -14.89
N ILE A 531 -39.06 -15.88 -14.60
CA ILE A 531 -37.77 -15.61 -13.98
C ILE A 531 -38.02 -15.11 -12.56
N ALA A 532 -37.22 -15.57 -11.61
CA ALA A 532 -37.24 -15.09 -10.24
C ALA A 532 -35.83 -14.83 -9.73
N PHE A 533 -35.69 -13.89 -8.80
CA PHE A 533 -34.49 -13.76 -8.01
C PHE A 533 -34.48 -14.82 -6.91
N THR A 534 -33.34 -15.48 -6.70
CA THR A 534 -33.22 -16.59 -5.74
C THR A 534 -32.36 -16.22 -4.54
N ASP A 535 -31.39 -15.32 -4.72
CA ASP A 535 -30.52 -14.85 -3.63
C ASP A 535 -30.00 -13.44 -3.91
N LEU A 536 -29.73 -12.68 -2.84
CA LEU A 536 -29.01 -11.42 -2.88
C LEU A 536 -27.89 -11.49 -1.84
N GLN A 537 -26.66 -11.29 -2.32
CA GLN A 537 -25.48 -11.27 -1.49
C GLN A 537 -24.89 -9.88 -1.47
N VAL A 538 -24.46 -9.44 -0.29
CA VAL A 538 -23.73 -8.19 -0.07
C VAL A 538 -22.41 -8.56 0.59
N LEU A 539 -21.29 -8.10 0.03
CA LEU A 539 -19.95 -8.48 0.47
C LEU A 539 -19.77 -10.02 0.52
N ASN A 540 -20.30 -10.73 -0.49
CA ASN A 540 -20.33 -12.19 -0.61
C ASN A 540 -21.05 -12.93 0.53
N LYS A 541 -21.93 -12.26 1.27
CA LYS A 541 -22.78 -12.88 2.29
C LYS A 541 -24.25 -12.74 1.91
N PRO A 542 -25.05 -13.83 1.97
CA PRO A 542 -26.48 -13.77 1.68
C PRO A 542 -27.18 -12.87 2.70
N VAL A 543 -28.05 -12.00 2.21
CA VAL A 543 -28.81 -11.05 3.03
C VAL A 543 -30.18 -11.65 3.34
N LYS A 544 -30.47 -11.86 4.63
CA LYS A 544 -31.81 -12.29 5.06
C LYS A 544 -32.75 -11.10 5.19
N ILE A 545 -34.05 -11.38 5.13
CA ILE A 545 -35.09 -10.37 5.31
C ILE A 545 -34.99 -9.80 6.73
N ASN A 546 -35.11 -8.47 6.85
CA ASN A 546 -34.96 -7.69 8.09
C ASN A 546 -33.61 -7.80 8.79
N GLN A 547 -32.60 -8.42 8.15
CA GLN A 547 -31.24 -8.44 8.67
C GLN A 547 -30.60 -7.07 8.48
N LYS A 548 -29.97 -6.56 9.56
CA LYS A 548 -29.13 -5.37 9.48
C LYS A 548 -27.77 -5.74 8.91
N VAL A 549 -27.38 -5.13 7.80
CA VAL A 549 -26.04 -5.16 7.22
C VAL A 549 -25.47 -3.76 7.41
N ASN A 550 -24.36 -3.65 8.16
CA ASN A 550 -23.75 -2.35 8.50
C ASN A 550 -24.76 -1.32 9.04
N GLY A 551 -25.67 -1.79 9.91
CA GLY A 551 -26.72 -0.98 10.54
C GLY A 551 -27.98 -0.76 9.71
N ASN A 552 -27.96 -1.04 8.40
CA ASN A 552 -29.06 -0.79 7.47
C ASN A 552 -29.81 -2.08 7.09
N VAL A 553 -31.13 -2.00 6.93
CA VAL A 553 -31.95 -3.12 6.45
C VAL A 553 -32.09 -2.99 4.93
N ILE A 554 -31.37 -3.84 4.20
CA ILE A 554 -31.36 -3.82 2.73
C ILE A 554 -32.62 -4.50 2.16
N LEU A 555 -33.06 -5.59 2.80
CA LEU A 555 -34.25 -6.36 2.41
C LEU A 555 -35.32 -6.28 3.51
N PRO A 556 -36.23 -5.30 3.49
CA PRO A 556 -37.37 -5.25 4.42
C PRO A 556 -38.43 -6.32 4.11
N LYS A 557 -38.45 -6.81 2.87
CA LYS A 557 -39.30 -7.91 2.40
C LYS A 557 -38.57 -8.76 1.36
N SER A 558 -39.19 -9.88 0.98
CA SER A 558 -38.64 -10.82 -0.01
C SER A 558 -38.24 -10.13 -1.32
N LEU A 559 -37.11 -10.57 -1.87
CA LEU A 559 -36.45 -9.97 -3.03
C LEU A 559 -37.37 -9.91 -4.27
N ASN A 560 -38.21 -10.92 -4.49
CA ASN A 560 -39.15 -10.94 -5.62
C ASN A 560 -40.32 -9.94 -5.49
N LEU A 561 -40.49 -9.30 -4.33
CA LEU A 561 -41.47 -8.24 -4.08
C LEU A 561 -40.82 -6.84 -4.02
N MET A 562 -39.49 -6.77 -4.11
CA MET A 562 -38.76 -5.51 -4.10
C MET A 562 -38.80 -4.86 -5.50
N LYS A 563 -39.07 -3.56 -5.54
CA LYS A 563 -38.88 -2.75 -6.77
C LYS A 563 -37.47 -2.19 -6.85
N GLU A 564 -36.91 -1.82 -5.69
CA GLU A 564 -35.57 -1.26 -5.56
C GLU A 564 -34.93 -1.66 -4.22
N ILE A 565 -33.61 -1.72 -4.19
CA ILE A 565 -32.80 -1.89 -2.97
C ILE A 565 -31.88 -0.67 -2.79
N THR A 566 -31.60 -0.31 -1.54
CA THR A 566 -30.68 0.79 -1.21
C THR A 566 -29.45 0.22 -0.51
N LEU A 567 -28.27 0.60 -1.00
CA LEU A 567 -26.97 0.17 -0.51
C LEU A 567 -26.26 1.36 0.13
N SER A 568 -25.64 1.11 1.28
CA SER A 568 -24.79 2.09 1.96
C SER A 568 -23.45 2.26 1.24
N PRO A 569 -22.63 3.28 1.58
CA PRO A 569 -21.31 3.46 0.99
C PRO A 569 -20.33 2.30 1.28
N GLU A 570 -20.63 1.45 2.26
CA GLU A 570 -19.84 0.27 2.66
C GLU A 570 -20.33 -1.01 1.96
N ASP A 571 -21.57 -1.02 1.46
CA ASP A 571 -22.26 -2.19 0.88
C ASP A 571 -22.17 -2.24 -0.66
N LYS A 572 -21.12 -1.64 -1.24
CA LYS A 572 -21.01 -1.38 -2.69
C LYS A 572 -20.74 -2.62 -3.56
N SER A 573 -20.58 -3.79 -2.96
CA SER A 573 -20.32 -5.04 -3.66
C SER A 573 -21.49 -5.99 -3.44
N ILE A 574 -22.16 -6.36 -4.53
CA ILE A 574 -23.36 -7.18 -4.52
C ILE A 574 -23.25 -8.34 -5.50
N ALA A 575 -23.96 -9.42 -5.21
CA ALA A 575 -24.22 -10.48 -6.18
C ALA A 575 -25.70 -10.86 -6.15
N ILE A 576 -26.31 -10.98 -7.33
CA ILE A 576 -27.72 -11.31 -7.50
C ILE A 576 -27.81 -12.67 -8.18
N GLU A 577 -28.40 -13.66 -7.50
CA GLU A 577 -28.69 -14.98 -8.09
C GLU A 577 -30.11 -14.97 -8.65
N PHE A 578 -30.30 -15.58 -9.82
CA PHE A 578 -31.56 -15.65 -10.53
C PHE A 578 -31.80 -17.04 -11.14
N ALA A 579 -33.07 -17.38 -11.36
CA ALA A 579 -33.44 -18.66 -11.95
C ALA A 579 -34.59 -18.51 -12.94
N ALA A 580 -34.50 -19.23 -14.06
CA ALA A 580 -35.61 -19.49 -14.95
C ALA A 580 -36.37 -20.71 -14.42
N LEU A 581 -37.59 -20.48 -13.94
CA LEU A 581 -38.47 -21.46 -13.29
C LEU A 581 -39.20 -22.32 -14.35
N HIS A 582 -38.39 -22.92 -15.22
CA HIS A 582 -38.79 -23.86 -16.25
C HIS A 582 -38.14 -25.22 -15.99
N PHE A 583 -38.97 -26.21 -15.66
CA PHE A 583 -38.49 -27.45 -15.04
C PHE A 583 -38.31 -28.62 -16.00
N SER A 584 -38.71 -28.49 -17.28
CA SER A 584 -38.54 -29.51 -18.32
C SER A 584 -37.06 -29.87 -18.50
N ASN A 585 -36.23 -28.87 -18.81
CA ASN A 585 -34.78 -29.01 -18.93
C ASN A 585 -34.06 -27.75 -18.39
N PRO A 586 -33.93 -27.61 -17.05
CA PRO A 586 -33.30 -26.42 -16.45
C PRO A 586 -31.86 -26.18 -16.91
N ALA A 587 -31.12 -27.26 -17.18
CA ALA A 587 -29.72 -27.16 -17.63
C ALA A 587 -29.57 -26.57 -19.04
N GLY A 588 -30.62 -26.63 -19.86
CA GLY A 588 -30.64 -26.04 -21.20
C GLY A 588 -30.98 -24.55 -21.24
N ASN A 589 -31.41 -23.96 -20.11
CA ASN A 589 -31.78 -22.54 -20.07
C ASN A 589 -30.54 -21.66 -20.26
N LYS A 590 -30.70 -20.57 -21.03
CA LYS A 590 -29.68 -19.52 -21.15
C LYS A 590 -30.17 -18.22 -20.55
N TYR A 591 -29.26 -17.42 -20.04
CA TYR A 591 -29.54 -16.17 -19.35
C TYR A 591 -28.81 -15.02 -20.03
N ALA A 592 -29.39 -13.84 -19.93
CA ALA A 592 -28.76 -12.60 -20.30
C ALA A 592 -29.08 -11.57 -19.21
N TYR A 593 -28.06 -10.95 -18.64
CA TYR A 593 -28.24 -9.92 -17.62
C TYR A 593 -27.42 -8.67 -17.93
N MET A 594 -27.80 -7.56 -17.31
CA MET A 594 -27.14 -6.27 -17.47
C MET A 594 -27.50 -5.37 -16.28
N LEU A 595 -26.54 -4.62 -15.76
CA LEU A 595 -26.76 -3.53 -14.81
C LEU A 595 -26.72 -2.20 -15.57
N GLU A 596 -27.89 -1.67 -15.89
CA GLU A 596 -28.03 -0.41 -16.60
C GLU A 596 -27.45 0.74 -15.76
N GLY A 597 -26.56 1.54 -16.38
CA GLY A 597 -25.73 2.54 -15.70
C GLY A 597 -24.31 2.05 -15.36
N PHE A 598 -24.01 0.75 -15.56
CA PHE A 598 -22.68 0.17 -15.38
C PHE A 598 -22.23 -0.63 -16.62
N ASP A 599 -23.04 -1.58 -17.07
CA ASP A 599 -22.77 -2.40 -18.26
C ASP A 599 -23.17 -1.66 -19.56
N LYS A 600 -22.41 -1.89 -20.63
CA LYS A 600 -22.71 -1.34 -21.98
C LYS A 600 -23.67 -2.21 -22.80
N ASP A 601 -23.54 -3.53 -22.67
CA ASP A 601 -24.29 -4.53 -23.43
C ASP A 601 -24.72 -5.70 -22.53
N TRP A 602 -25.64 -6.54 -23.04
CA TRP A 602 -26.09 -7.76 -22.35
C TRP A 602 -24.96 -8.78 -22.19
N ILE A 603 -24.80 -9.30 -20.97
CA ILE A 603 -23.87 -10.39 -20.66
C ILE A 603 -24.64 -11.72 -20.75
N TYR A 604 -24.20 -12.63 -21.62
CA TYR A 604 -24.84 -13.93 -21.84
C TYR A 604 -24.17 -15.03 -21.03
N THR A 605 -24.99 -15.82 -20.34
CA THR A 605 -24.57 -16.95 -19.49
C THR A 605 -25.51 -18.13 -19.70
N ASP A 606 -25.15 -19.29 -19.15
CA ASP A 606 -25.97 -20.49 -19.18
C ASP A 606 -26.40 -20.92 -17.76
N ALA A 607 -27.09 -22.05 -17.67
CA ALA A 607 -27.56 -22.62 -16.41
C ALA A 607 -26.49 -22.92 -15.36
N SER A 608 -25.20 -22.95 -15.71
CA SER A 608 -24.10 -23.14 -14.75
C SER A 608 -23.71 -21.84 -14.04
N VAL A 609 -23.94 -20.69 -14.67
CA VAL A 609 -23.60 -19.37 -14.12
C VAL A 609 -24.86 -18.52 -13.98
N ARG A 610 -25.49 -18.61 -12.81
CA ARG A 610 -26.77 -17.95 -12.47
C ARG A 610 -26.65 -16.76 -11.53
N VAL A 611 -25.43 -16.24 -11.38
CA VAL A 611 -25.11 -15.16 -10.44
C VAL A 611 -24.48 -14.01 -11.22
N ALA A 612 -24.98 -12.80 -11.03
CA ALA A 612 -24.37 -11.57 -11.52
C ALA A 612 -23.72 -10.83 -10.35
N SER A 613 -22.39 -10.67 -10.39
CA SER A 613 -21.61 -10.04 -9.33
C SER A 613 -21.08 -8.68 -9.80
N TYR A 614 -21.31 -7.65 -8.99
CA TYR A 614 -20.81 -6.30 -9.22
C TYR A 614 -20.07 -5.81 -7.97
N SER A 615 -18.86 -5.30 -8.16
CA SER A 615 -18.01 -4.80 -7.07
C SER A 615 -17.80 -3.30 -7.17
N ASN A 616 -17.70 -2.66 -6.01
CA ASN A 616 -17.37 -1.23 -5.88
C ASN A 616 -18.24 -0.30 -6.75
N LEU A 617 -19.56 -0.49 -6.72
CA LEU A 617 -20.50 0.38 -7.41
C LEU A 617 -20.35 1.84 -6.94
N ALA A 618 -20.26 2.76 -7.90
CA ALA A 618 -20.24 4.19 -7.61
C ALA A 618 -21.60 4.63 -7.06
N SER A 619 -21.63 5.79 -6.38
CA SER A 619 -22.89 6.34 -5.88
C SER A 619 -23.77 6.78 -7.05
N GLY A 620 -25.00 6.30 -7.09
CA GLY A 620 -25.87 6.45 -8.26
C GLY A 620 -27.11 5.57 -8.20
N LYS A 621 -27.94 5.66 -9.23
CA LYS A 621 -29.10 4.79 -9.45
C LYS A 621 -28.81 3.86 -10.62
N TYR A 622 -29.00 2.57 -10.41
CA TYR A 622 -28.81 1.52 -11.41
C TYR A 622 -30.08 0.69 -11.53
N THR A 623 -30.25 0.01 -12.67
CA THR A 623 -31.33 -0.97 -12.84
C THR A 623 -30.74 -2.29 -13.31
N PHE A 624 -30.79 -3.30 -12.44
CA PHE A 624 -30.43 -4.66 -12.84
C PHE A 624 -31.55 -5.24 -13.69
N LYS A 625 -31.21 -5.79 -14.85
CA LYS A 625 -32.13 -6.45 -15.78
C LYS A 625 -31.65 -7.86 -16.04
N VAL A 626 -32.53 -8.84 -15.99
CA VAL A 626 -32.23 -10.22 -16.38
C VAL A 626 -33.37 -10.80 -17.20
N ARG A 627 -33.02 -11.46 -18.31
CA ARG A 627 -33.93 -12.26 -19.13
C ARG A 627 -33.35 -13.65 -19.32
N ALA A 628 -34.22 -14.60 -19.64
CA ALA A 628 -33.84 -15.99 -19.83
C ALA A 628 -34.54 -16.58 -21.06
N SER A 629 -33.94 -17.62 -21.61
CA SER A 629 -34.54 -18.47 -22.62
C SER A 629 -34.76 -19.88 -22.08
N ASN A 630 -35.76 -20.56 -22.62
CA ASN A 630 -35.96 -21.99 -22.40
C ASN A 630 -34.87 -22.81 -23.15
N SER A 631 -34.89 -24.13 -22.99
CA SER A 631 -33.95 -25.04 -23.67
C SER A 631 -34.03 -25.00 -25.20
N ASP A 632 -35.13 -24.51 -25.78
CA ASP A 632 -35.30 -24.34 -27.22
C ASP A 632 -34.80 -22.97 -27.73
N GLY A 633 -34.23 -22.13 -26.86
CA GLY A 633 -33.65 -20.85 -27.21
C GLY A 633 -34.68 -19.75 -27.47
N ILE A 634 -35.90 -19.89 -26.94
CA ILE A 634 -36.92 -18.84 -26.97
C ILE A 634 -36.72 -17.93 -25.76
N TRP A 635 -36.28 -16.70 -26.03
CA TRP A 635 -36.04 -15.67 -25.01
C TRP A 635 -37.34 -15.01 -24.55
N ASN A 636 -37.49 -14.85 -23.24
CA ASN A 636 -38.54 -14.01 -22.68
C ASN A 636 -38.26 -12.54 -23.08
N PRO A 637 -39.17 -11.87 -23.81
CA PRO A 637 -38.95 -10.49 -24.26
C PRO A 637 -38.99 -9.47 -23.11
N ILE A 638 -39.62 -9.81 -21.99
CA ILE A 638 -39.76 -8.93 -20.82
C ILE A 638 -38.70 -9.34 -19.78
N PRO A 639 -37.67 -8.50 -19.52
CA PRO A 639 -36.70 -8.79 -18.47
C PRO A 639 -37.31 -8.57 -17.08
N LEU A 640 -36.86 -9.35 -16.11
CA LEU A 640 -37.07 -9.08 -14.70
C LEU A 640 -36.10 -7.98 -14.25
N THR A 641 -36.60 -6.98 -13.51
CA THR A 641 -35.84 -5.78 -13.15
C THR A 641 -35.78 -5.54 -11.66
N LEU A 642 -34.65 -5.04 -11.16
CA LEU A 642 -34.46 -4.59 -9.78
C LEU A 642 -33.70 -3.25 -9.77
N GLY A 643 -34.28 -2.21 -9.20
CA GLY A 643 -33.59 -0.94 -8.97
C GLY A 643 -32.54 -1.05 -7.87
N ILE A 644 -31.38 -0.41 -8.05
CA ILE A 644 -30.29 -0.42 -7.08
C ILE A 644 -29.81 1.00 -6.86
N ILE A 645 -29.93 1.50 -5.64
CA ILE A 645 -29.55 2.87 -5.26
C ILE A 645 -28.34 2.79 -4.32
N VAL A 646 -27.21 3.33 -4.76
CA VAL A 646 -26.00 3.45 -3.93
C VAL A 646 -25.90 4.87 -3.42
N ILE A 647 -26.09 5.06 -2.11
CA ILE A 647 -26.06 6.41 -1.52
C ILE A 647 -24.62 6.97 -1.48
N PRO A 648 -24.43 8.29 -1.65
CA PRO A 648 -23.13 8.91 -1.48
C PRO A 648 -22.73 8.93 0.01
N PRO A 649 -21.43 8.79 0.32
CA PRO A 649 -20.94 8.99 1.69
C PRO A 649 -21.18 10.45 2.12
N PHE A 650 -21.34 10.66 3.43
CA PHE A 650 -21.74 11.95 4.00
C PHE A 650 -20.88 13.13 3.49
N TRP A 651 -19.56 12.96 3.38
CA TRP A 651 -18.63 13.99 2.91
C TRP A 651 -18.75 14.38 1.43
N ARG A 652 -19.53 13.64 0.63
CA ARG A 652 -19.88 13.99 -0.78
C ARG A 652 -21.34 14.42 -0.93
N THR A 653 -22.06 14.68 0.16
CA THR A 653 -23.43 15.20 0.12
C THR A 653 -23.43 16.71 -0.15
N ASN A 654 -24.52 17.23 -0.70
CA ASN A 654 -24.69 18.69 -0.91
C ASN A 654 -24.57 19.48 0.40
N TRP A 655 -25.04 18.92 1.52
CA TRP A 655 -24.90 19.51 2.85
C TRP A 655 -23.45 19.60 3.32
N ALA A 656 -22.63 18.57 3.05
CA ALA A 656 -21.21 18.62 3.35
C ALA A 656 -20.48 19.68 2.51
N TYR A 657 -20.82 19.82 1.22
CA TYR A 657 -20.27 20.90 0.40
C TYR A 657 -20.67 22.29 0.91
N LEU A 658 -21.91 22.47 1.36
CA LEU A 658 -22.36 23.72 1.98
C LEU A 658 -21.63 23.99 3.29
N PHE A 659 -21.38 22.96 4.10
CA PHE A 659 -20.58 23.06 5.32
C PHE A 659 -19.10 23.40 5.05
N TYR A 660 -18.49 22.80 4.02
CA TYR A 660 -17.13 23.18 3.59
C TYR A 660 -17.08 24.63 3.13
N LEU A 661 -18.08 25.08 2.38
CA LEU A 661 -18.19 26.46 1.95
C LEU A 661 -18.38 27.40 3.14
N LEU A 662 -19.16 27.01 4.15
CA LEU A 662 -19.29 27.72 5.42
C LEU A 662 -17.96 27.79 6.18
N ILE A 663 -17.23 26.68 6.31
CA ILE A 663 -15.90 26.66 6.95
C ILE A 663 -14.94 27.58 6.19
N ILE A 664 -14.93 27.54 4.86
CA ILE A 664 -14.10 28.42 4.04
C ILE A 664 -14.52 29.87 4.23
N ALA A 665 -15.81 30.18 4.26
CA ALA A 665 -16.31 31.53 4.50
C ALA A 665 -15.97 32.04 5.91
N VAL A 666 -16.08 31.18 6.94
CA VAL A 666 -15.67 31.49 8.31
C VAL A 666 -14.16 31.66 8.40
N PHE A 667 -13.37 30.81 7.72
CA PHE A 667 -11.93 30.94 7.65
C PHE A 667 -11.53 32.22 6.93
N LEU A 668 -12.14 32.54 5.80
CA LEU A 668 -11.93 33.81 5.08
C LEU A 668 -12.39 35.00 5.90
N TYR A 669 -13.47 34.88 6.67
CA TYR A 669 -13.92 35.92 7.60
C TYR A 669 -12.96 36.09 8.77
N ILE A 670 -12.41 35.00 9.33
CA ILE A 670 -11.36 35.05 10.35
C ILE A 670 -10.09 35.67 9.77
N VAL A 671 -9.66 35.27 8.57
CA VAL A 671 -8.52 35.86 7.87
C VAL A 671 -8.79 37.33 7.57
N TYR A 672 -10.01 37.70 7.16
CA TYR A 672 -10.41 39.08 6.94
C TYR A 672 -10.34 39.88 8.24
N VAL A 673 -11.01 39.44 9.31
CA VAL A 673 -10.97 40.08 10.64
C VAL A 673 -9.55 40.15 11.19
N TYR A 674 -8.77 39.08 11.06
CA TYR A 674 -7.39 38.99 11.54
C TYR A 674 -6.46 39.88 10.71
N SER A 675 -6.63 39.94 9.38
CA SER A 675 -5.88 40.83 8.50
C SER A 675 -6.23 42.30 8.73
N SER A 676 -7.51 42.64 8.92
CA SER A 676 -7.95 43.99 9.30
C SER A 676 -7.46 44.37 10.69
N LYS A 677 -7.47 43.43 11.65
CA LYS A 677 -6.95 43.65 13.01
C LYS A 677 -5.44 43.79 13.00
N ILE A 678 -4.72 42.97 12.25
CA ILE A 678 -3.28 43.12 11.98
C ILE A 678 -2.98 44.44 11.30
N ALA A 679 -3.75 44.87 10.29
CA ALA A 679 -3.52 46.15 9.63
C ALA A 679 -3.70 47.31 10.61
N SER A 680 -4.77 47.31 11.42
CA SER A 680 -5.00 48.33 12.45
C SER A 680 -3.95 48.31 13.58
N LEU A 681 -3.51 47.12 14.00
CA LEU A 681 -2.42 46.93 14.97
C LEU A 681 -1.08 47.36 14.39
N LYS A 682 -0.80 47.06 13.12
CA LYS A 682 0.43 47.43 12.42
C LYS A 682 0.48 48.94 12.21
N SER A 683 -0.62 49.60 11.86
CA SER A 683 -0.70 51.06 11.81
C SER A 683 -0.51 51.71 13.20
N LYS A 684 -1.09 51.13 14.26
CA LYS A 684 -0.91 51.64 15.63
C LYS A 684 0.50 51.38 16.17
N LEU A 685 1.08 50.21 15.88
CA LEU A 685 2.46 49.84 16.20
C LEU A 685 3.47 50.64 15.39
N ILE A 686 3.21 50.95 14.12
CA ILE A 686 4.08 51.82 13.29
C ILE A 686 4.09 53.24 13.86
N TYR A 687 2.93 53.74 14.31
CA TYR A 687 2.84 55.07 14.92
C TYR A 687 3.54 55.12 16.29
N GLU A 688 3.32 54.12 17.16
CA GLU A 688 4.04 54.00 18.44
C GLU A 688 5.53 53.69 18.25
N SER A 689 5.90 52.93 17.22
CA SER A 689 7.30 52.64 16.89
C SER A 689 7.99 53.87 16.34
N LEU A 690 7.34 54.74 15.57
CA LEU A 690 7.93 56.01 15.10
C LEU A 690 8.23 56.96 16.26
N ILE A 691 7.35 57.03 17.25
CA ILE A 691 7.57 57.84 18.47
C ILE A 691 8.70 57.22 19.31
N ARG A 692 8.68 55.90 19.54
CA ARG A 692 9.75 55.20 20.25
C ARG A 692 11.07 55.22 19.49
N GLU A 693 11.06 55.18 18.17
CA GLU A 693 12.26 55.25 17.33
C GLU A 693 12.86 56.63 17.43
N LYS A 694 12.05 57.71 17.46
CA LYS A 694 12.54 59.06 17.75
C LYS A 694 13.12 59.21 19.17
N GLU A 695 12.48 58.64 20.18
CA GLU A 695 13.00 58.65 21.56
C GLU A 695 14.24 57.75 21.72
N TYR A 696 14.27 56.60 21.05
CA TYR A 696 15.39 55.66 21.03
C TYR A 696 16.57 56.20 20.23
N GLU A 697 16.35 56.87 19.10
CA GLU A 697 17.38 57.62 18.34
C GLU A 697 18.03 58.68 19.23
N LEU A 698 17.21 59.45 19.96
CA LEU A 698 17.70 60.49 20.86
C LEU A 698 18.46 59.90 22.06
N HIS A 699 17.98 58.79 22.61
CA HIS A 699 18.62 58.08 23.72
C HIS A 699 19.93 57.39 23.29
N GLN A 700 19.93 56.72 22.13
CA GLN A 700 21.12 56.10 21.55
C GLN A 700 22.16 57.13 21.11
N SER A 701 21.75 58.28 20.57
CA SER A 701 22.66 59.38 20.24
C SER A 701 23.37 59.91 21.49
N LYS A 702 22.66 60.08 22.61
CA LYS A 702 23.27 60.40 23.90
C LYS A 702 24.25 59.32 24.38
N LEU A 703 23.88 58.03 24.28
CA LEU A 703 24.73 56.91 24.70
C LEU A 703 25.99 56.71 23.82
N GLN A 704 25.87 56.92 22.51
CA GLN A 704 26.99 56.90 21.57
C GLN A 704 27.94 58.07 21.82
N PHE A 705 27.42 59.28 22.05
CA PHE A 705 28.23 60.45 22.40
C PHE A 705 29.13 60.21 23.62
N PHE A 706 28.60 59.65 24.72
CA PHE A 706 29.40 59.34 25.91
C PHE A 706 30.42 58.21 25.70
N THR A 707 30.07 57.22 24.87
CA THR A 707 30.98 56.09 24.56
C THR A 707 32.12 56.53 23.65
N GLN A 708 31.83 57.42 22.68
CA GLN A 708 32.80 57.98 21.75
C GLN A 708 33.79 58.91 22.46
N ILE A 709 33.30 59.81 23.35
CA ILE A 709 34.17 60.66 24.19
C ILE A 709 35.11 59.84 25.09
N SER A 710 34.60 58.75 25.70
CA SER A 710 35.44 57.90 26.55
C SER A 710 36.56 57.21 25.77
N HIS A 711 36.32 56.87 24.50
CA HIS A 711 37.31 56.28 23.60
C HIS A 711 38.33 57.33 23.11
N GLU A 712 37.86 58.52 22.72
CA GLU A 712 38.70 59.63 22.27
C GLU A 712 39.62 60.16 23.38
N ILE A 713 39.28 59.98 24.66
CA ILE A 713 40.14 60.36 25.80
C ILE A 713 41.16 59.26 26.16
N LYS A 714 40.81 57.96 26.05
CA LYS A 714 41.70 56.84 26.47
C LYS A 714 42.92 56.64 25.57
N THR A 715 42.77 56.80 24.26
CA THR A 715 43.83 56.62 23.27
C THR A 715 44.99 57.62 23.45
N PRO A 716 44.75 58.95 23.53
CA PRO A 716 45.83 59.90 23.82
C PRO A 716 46.40 59.70 25.23
N LEU A 717 45.59 59.29 26.22
CA LEU A 717 46.10 59.02 27.57
C LEU A 717 47.12 57.86 27.60
N THR A 718 46.89 56.81 26.80
CA THR A 718 47.83 55.67 26.67
C THR A 718 49.15 56.10 26.02
N LEU A 719 49.06 56.94 24.99
CA LEU A 719 50.20 57.51 24.29
C LEU A 719 50.95 58.58 25.11
N ILE A 720 50.38 59.08 26.21
CA ILE A 720 51.02 60.01 27.15
C ILE A 720 51.63 59.26 28.35
N LEU A 721 50.87 58.34 28.96
CA LEU A 721 51.29 57.62 30.16
C LEU A 721 52.44 56.63 29.89
N SER A 722 52.39 55.88 28.79
CA SER A 722 53.42 54.86 28.51
C SER A 722 54.81 55.44 28.19
N PRO A 723 54.96 56.56 27.46
CA PRO A 723 56.24 57.26 27.35
C PRO A 723 56.69 57.90 28.66
N ILE A 724 55.79 58.44 29.49
CA ILE A 724 56.14 58.95 30.83
C ILE A 724 56.66 57.81 31.72
N GLU A 725 56.04 56.63 31.70
CA GLU A 725 56.53 55.45 32.43
C GLU A 725 57.92 55.00 31.96
N ARG A 726 58.14 54.99 30.64
CA ARG A 726 59.46 54.67 30.06
C ARG A 726 60.52 55.72 30.42
N LEU A 727 60.17 57.00 30.45
CA LEU A 727 61.07 58.10 30.82
C LEU A 727 61.39 58.10 32.32
N ILE A 728 60.41 57.82 33.19
CA ILE A 728 60.64 57.62 34.63
C ILE A 728 61.59 56.42 34.87
N GLN A 729 61.50 55.37 34.06
CA GLN A 729 62.39 54.19 34.13
C GLN A 729 63.78 54.42 33.51
N MET A 730 63.99 55.52 32.76
CA MET A 730 65.23 55.80 32.01
C MET A 730 66.01 57.02 32.51
N ASP A 731 65.58 57.73 33.57
CA ASP A 731 66.20 59.02 33.98
C ASP A 731 67.19 58.91 35.15
N GLU A 732 68.42 59.38 34.92
CA GLU A 732 69.50 59.56 35.89
C GLU A 732 69.58 61.05 36.31
N GLY A 733 68.89 61.40 37.39
CA GLY A 733 69.38 62.47 38.29
C GLY A 733 68.95 63.93 38.08
N ASN A 734 67.83 64.27 37.42
CA ASN A 734 67.30 65.65 37.41
C ASN A 734 65.95 65.81 38.15
N ASN A 735 66.03 66.15 39.46
CA ASN A 735 64.90 66.25 40.40
C ASN A 735 63.75 67.19 39.97
N ARG A 736 63.99 68.14 39.05
CA ARG A 736 62.95 69.05 38.56
C ARG A 736 62.09 68.44 37.45
N VAL A 737 62.70 67.62 36.59
CA VAL A 737 62.02 66.89 35.51
C VAL A 737 61.27 65.69 36.07
N TYR A 738 61.89 64.95 37.01
CA TYR A 738 61.22 63.86 37.72
C TYR A 738 59.93 64.32 38.43
N ASN A 739 59.99 65.42 39.20
CA ASN A 739 58.79 65.95 39.85
C ASN A 739 57.71 66.42 38.86
N GLN A 740 58.09 67.02 37.72
CA GLN A 740 57.15 67.37 36.65
C GLN A 740 56.52 66.13 36.01
N LEU A 741 57.32 65.11 35.71
CA LEU A 741 56.85 63.82 35.16
C LEU A 741 55.93 63.09 36.15
N THR A 742 56.24 63.12 37.46
CA THR A 742 55.40 62.54 38.52
C THR A 742 54.09 63.32 38.70
N ILE A 743 54.10 64.65 38.60
CA ILE A 743 52.89 65.48 38.60
C ILE A 743 52.02 65.20 37.36
N MET A 744 52.64 65.07 36.18
CA MET A 744 51.93 64.73 34.94
C MET A 744 51.32 63.32 35.01
N LYS A 745 52.07 62.34 35.51
CA LYS A 745 51.59 60.97 35.77
C LYS A 745 50.41 60.97 36.75
N ARG A 746 50.55 61.62 37.90
CA ARG A 746 49.49 61.73 38.92
C ARG A 746 48.22 62.41 38.39
N ASN A 747 48.34 63.42 37.52
CA ASN A 747 47.19 64.03 36.86
C ASN A 747 46.55 63.12 35.80
N GLY A 748 47.37 62.37 35.04
CA GLY A 748 46.90 61.34 34.12
C GLY A 748 46.12 60.23 34.84
N ASP A 749 46.63 59.74 35.96
CA ASP A 749 45.97 58.73 36.81
C ASP A 749 44.68 59.28 37.44
N ARG A 750 44.66 60.56 37.84
CA ARG A 750 43.45 61.23 38.36
C ARG A 750 42.35 61.36 37.31
N LEU A 751 42.71 61.71 36.07
CA LEU A 751 41.79 61.73 34.93
C LEU A 751 41.25 60.34 34.62
N LEU A 752 42.11 59.32 34.67
CA LEU A 752 41.70 57.92 34.48
C LEU A 752 40.74 57.45 35.58
N LYS A 753 40.98 57.83 36.84
CA LYS A 753 40.08 57.52 37.98
C LYS A 753 38.71 58.17 37.82
N LEU A 754 38.65 59.44 37.41
CA LEU A 754 37.39 60.14 37.15
C LEU A 754 36.62 59.53 35.97
N LEU A 755 37.33 59.18 34.89
CA LEU A 755 36.73 58.48 33.75
C LEU A 755 36.14 57.12 34.17
N ASN A 756 36.88 56.34 34.96
CA ASN A 756 36.41 55.04 35.44
C ASN A 756 35.21 55.15 36.39
N GLN A 757 35.17 56.16 37.28
CA GLN A 757 34.01 56.41 38.15
C GLN A 757 32.75 56.74 37.34
N LEU A 758 32.89 57.48 36.24
CA LEU A 758 31.78 57.80 35.33
C LEU A 758 31.29 56.56 34.56
N LEU A 759 32.20 55.63 34.23
CA LEU A 759 31.88 54.34 33.60
C LEU A 759 31.25 53.34 34.58
N ASP A 760 31.64 53.34 35.85
CA ASP A 760 31.02 52.48 36.88
C ASP A 760 29.60 52.94 37.21
N PHE A 761 29.34 54.26 37.23
CA PHE A 761 27.98 54.81 37.30
C PHE A 761 27.10 54.33 36.12
N ARG A 762 27.65 54.33 34.89
CA ARG A 762 26.98 53.78 33.69
C ARG A 762 26.62 52.29 33.83
N LYS A 763 27.50 51.48 34.43
CA LYS A 763 27.24 50.04 34.65
C LYS A 763 26.11 49.82 35.66
N PHE A 764 25.99 50.68 36.65
CA PHE A 764 24.90 50.65 37.63
C PHE A 764 23.55 50.98 36.98
N GLU A 765 23.42 52.08 36.22
CA GLU A 765 22.15 52.45 35.55
C GLU A 765 21.68 51.43 34.51
N THR A 766 22.61 50.72 33.87
CA THR A 766 22.26 49.69 32.88
C THR A 766 21.93 48.33 33.50
N GLY A 767 22.00 48.18 34.84
CA GLY A 767 21.66 46.94 35.56
C GLY A 767 22.73 45.85 35.48
N ASN A 768 23.95 46.17 35.02
CA ASN A 768 25.01 45.20 34.72
C ASN A 768 26.02 44.97 35.86
N ILE A 769 25.67 45.34 37.11
CA ILE A 769 26.49 45.08 38.30
C ILE A 769 25.88 43.90 39.07
N GLN A 770 26.62 42.80 39.19
CA GLN A 770 26.24 41.62 39.98
C GLN A 770 27.00 41.60 41.32
N LEU A 771 26.38 41.05 42.37
CA LEU A 771 26.99 40.89 43.69
C LEU A 771 27.71 39.55 43.78
N ASN A 772 28.98 39.57 44.17
CA ASN A 772 29.78 38.40 44.46
C ASN A 772 30.04 38.33 45.97
N GLY A 773 29.00 38.04 46.74
CA GLY A 773 29.11 38.02 48.19
C GLY A 773 29.79 36.77 48.74
N VAL A 774 30.45 36.95 49.88
CA VAL A 774 31.04 35.89 50.72
C VAL A 774 30.51 36.01 52.14
N GLU A 775 30.40 34.88 52.85
CA GLU A 775 30.04 34.89 54.28
C GLU A 775 31.29 35.18 55.12
N ARG A 776 31.36 36.37 55.70
CA ARG A 776 32.45 36.78 56.60
C ARG A 776 31.90 37.61 57.75
N ASP A 777 32.68 37.72 58.83
CA ASP A 777 32.44 38.69 59.88
C ASP A 777 32.59 40.13 59.35
N ILE A 778 31.45 40.81 59.19
CA ILE A 778 31.40 42.19 58.68
C ILE A 778 31.96 43.19 59.70
N VAL A 779 31.92 42.89 61.00
CA VAL A 779 32.44 43.79 62.04
C VAL A 779 33.96 43.86 61.93
N SER A 780 34.63 42.70 61.88
CA SER A 780 36.08 42.63 61.63
C SER A 780 36.47 43.28 60.30
N PHE A 781 35.70 43.05 59.23
CA PHE A 781 35.96 43.65 57.93
C PHE A 781 35.86 45.18 57.93
N ILE A 782 34.82 45.75 58.54
CA ILE A 782 34.68 47.21 58.64
C ILE A 782 35.76 47.79 59.53
N LYS A 783 36.16 47.07 60.59
CA LYS A 783 37.27 47.49 61.44
C LYS A 783 38.60 47.57 60.66
N GLU A 784 38.87 46.63 59.75
CA GLU A 784 40.03 46.70 58.83
C GLU A 784 40.03 47.99 58.00
N ILE A 785 38.87 48.41 57.49
CA ILE A 785 38.73 49.67 56.73
C ILE A 785 38.90 50.89 57.65
N CYS A 786 38.42 50.83 58.90
CA CYS A 786 38.52 51.94 59.83
C CYS A 786 39.99 52.25 60.20
N ILE A 787 40.85 51.23 60.30
CA ILE A 787 42.27 51.38 60.64
C ILE A 787 43.00 52.28 59.62
N SER A 788 42.63 52.24 58.33
CA SER A 788 43.29 53.07 57.31
C SER A 788 43.02 54.58 57.49
N PHE A 789 42.07 54.97 58.34
CA PHE A 789 41.75 56.37 58.64
C PHE A 789 42.29 56.84 60.01
N GLU A 790 42.84 55.96 60.85
CA GLU A 790 43.37 56.33 62.17
C GLU A 790 44.55 57.31 62.06
N GLN A 791 45.46 57.09 61.10
CA GLN A 791 46.58 58.01 60.86
C GLN A 791 46.10 59.41 60.43
N LEU A 792 45.02 59.47 59.66
CA LEU A 792 44.44 60.73 59.19
C LEU A 792 43.71 61.47 60.32
N ALA A 793 43.06 60.74 61.22
CA ALA A 793 42.46 61.27 62.44
C ALA A 793 43.52 61.87 63.37
N ALA A 794 44.62 61.13 63.60
CA ALA A 794 45.73 61.57 64.43
C ALA A 794 46.46 62.81 63.88
N GLN A 795 46.61 62.94 62.55
CA GLN A 795 47.21 64.13 61.94
C GLN A 795 46.39 65.41 62.09
N ARG A 796 45.07 65.29 62.30
CA ARG A 796 44.13 66.42 62.39
C ARG A 796 43.47 66.55 63.76
N ASP A 797 44.00 65.83 64.76
CA ASP A 797 43.49 65.71 66.13
C ASP A 797 41.98 65.38 66.22
N ILE A 798 41.44 64.61 65.27
CA ILE A 798 40.02 64.24 65.26
C ILE A 798 39.78 63.05 66.21
N SER A 799 38.81 63.18 67.13
CA SER A 799 38.34 62.08 67.97
C SER A 799 37.62 61.04 67.09
N TYR A 800 38.24 59.88 66.87
CA TYR A 800 37.71 58.84 65.99
C TYR A 800 37.45 57.54 66.75
N ASN A 801 36.18 57.15 66.84
CA ASN A 801 35.74 56.00 67.64
C ASN A 801 35.02 54.96 66.78
N PHE A 802 35.39 53.68 66.94
CA PHE A 802 34.69 52.54 66.38
C PHE A 802 34.00 51.74 67.48
N ILE A 803 32.67 51.61 67.41
CA ILE A 803 31.84 50.96 68.43
C ILE A 803 31.01 49.85 67.79
N ALA A 804 31.14 48.61 68.23
CA ALA A 804 30.35 47.49 67.71
C ALA A 804 29.58 46.77 68.83
N SER A 805 28.33 46.40 68.57
CA SER A 805 27.56 45.50 69.44
C SER A 805 26.53 44.70 68.62
N PRO A 806 26.69 43.38 68.45
CA PRO A 806 27.75 42.51 68.97
C PRO A 806 29.09 42.67 68.22
N ASP A 807 30.19 42.19 68.82
CA ASP A 807 31.56 42.31 68.27
C ASP A 807 31.82 41.44 67.02
N VAL A 808 30.95 40.46 66.76
CA VAL A 808 31.05 39.55 65.61
C VAL A 808 29.67 39.41 64.97
N VAL A 809 29.58 39.66 63.66
CA VAL A 809 28.36 39.46 62.86
C VAL A 809 28.75 38.83 61.52
N ILE A 810 28.44 37.54 61.36
CA ILE A 810 28.62 36.85 60.07
C ILE A 810 27.49 37.25 59.12
N LEU A 811 27.84 37.80 57.97
CA LEU A 811 26.90 38.23 56.93
C LEU A 811 27.43 37.83 55.55
N TRP A 812 26.52 37.50 54.62
CA TRP A 812 26.86 37.41 53.21
C TRP A 812 26.86 38.82 52.61
N PHE A 813 28.02 39.30 52.17
CA PHE A 813 28.14 40.56 51.44
C PHE A 813 29.30 40.53 50.47
N ASP A 814 29.24 41.37 49.45
CA ASP A 814 30.36 41.60 48.54
C ASP A 814 31.34 42.57 49.21
N GLU A 815 32.51 42.05 49.60
CA GLU A 815 33.55 42.81 50.31
C GLU A 815 33.94 44.07 49.55
N ASP A 816 34.18 43.99 48.24
CA ASP A 816 34.58 45.14 47.39
C ASP A 816 33.50 46.23 47.39
N LYS A 817 32.24 45.83 47.34
CA LYS A 817 31.13 46.79 47.28
C LYS A 817 30.83 47.42 48.63
N ILE A 818 30.86 46.65 49.72
CA ILE A 818 30.71 47.20 51.07
C ILE A 818 31.88 48.11 51.42
N GLU A 819 33.12 47.74 51.05
CA GLU A 819 34.29 48.59 51.23
C GLU A 819 34.10 49.95 50.54
N LYS A 820 33.66 49.96 49.28
CA LYS A 820 33.39 51.20 48.53
C LYS A 820 32.32 52.07 49.19
N ILE A 821 31.30 51.48 49.80
CA ILE A 821 30.27 52.24 50.54
C ILE A 821 30.90 52.87 51.78
N ILE A 822 31.53 52.07 52.63
CA ILE A 822 32.05 52.51 53.93
C ILE A 822 33.19 53.53 53.74
N PHE A 823 34.13 53.25 52.84
CA PHE A 823 35.24 54.16 52.53
C PHE A 823 34.72 55.51 52.02
N ASN A 824 33.70 55.53 51.17
CA ASN A 824 33.13 56.78 50.66
C ASN A 824 32.42 57.57 51.78
N LEU A 825 31.72 56.91 52.70
CA LEU A 825 31.08 57.60 53.83
C LEU A 825 32.10 58.15 54.82
N LEU A 826 33.11 57.36 55.19
CA LEU A 826 34.20 57.79 56.08
C LEU A 826 35.03 58.92 55.45
N SER A 827 35.43 58.78 54.18
CA SER A 827 36.19 59.83 53.49
C SER A 827 35.42 61.16 53.43
N ASN A 828 34.09 61.13 53.27
CA ASN A 828 33.27 62.35 53.36
C ASN A 828 33.21 62.90 54.79
N ALA A 829 33.03 62.05 55.81
CA ALA A 829 33.04 62.50 57.21
C ALA A 829 34.36 63.19 57.56
N PHE A 830 35.51 62.57 57.29
CA PHE A 830 36.83 63.16 57.51
C PHE A 830 37.07 64.44 56.70
N LYS A 831 36.45 64.56 55.52
CA LYS A 831 36.59 65.75 54.69
C LYS A 831 35.89 66.97 55.29
N PHE A 832 34.71 66.80 55.89
CA PHE A 832 33.86 67.93 56.33
C PHE A 832 33.95 68.24 57.82
N VAL A 833 34.56 67.36 58.61
CA VAL A 833 34.83 67.60 60.04
C VAL A 833 36.02 68.56 60.21
N PRO A 834 35.89 69.59 61.07
CA PRO A 834 37.00 70.47 61.41
C PRO A 834 38.07 69.76 62.24
N ASP A 835 39.27 70.30 62.28
CA ASP A 835 40.34 69.77 63.14
C ASP A 835 39.90 69.84 64.62
N ASN A 836 40.19 68.81 65.42
CA ASN A 836 39.60 68.57 66.76
C ASN A 836 38.12 68.17 66.79
N GLY A 837 37.51 67.84 65.65
CA GLY A 837 36.15 67.32 65.58
C GLY A 837 36.01 65.86 66.01
N GLU A 838 34.81 65.31 65.89
CA GLU A 838 34.48 63.94 66.31
C GLU A 838 33.80 63.15 65.19
N ILE A 839 34.27 61.92 64.97
CA ILE A 839 33.68 60.95 64.06
C ILE A 839 33.50 59.64 64.82
N THR A 840 32.27 59.11 64.79
CA THR A 840 31.95 57.79 65.36
C THR A 840 31.36 56.89 64.29
N LEU A 841 31.96 55.73 64.09
CA LEU A 841 31.35 54.63 63.32
C LEU A 841 30.80 53.60 64.31
N SER A 842 29.50 53.35 64.25
CA SER A 842 28.85 52.36 65.12
C SER A 842 28.11 51.27 64.33
N ILE A 843 28.20 50.04 64.84
CA ILE A 843 27.50 48.86 64.29
C ILE A 843 26.55 48.29 65.33
N GLN A 844 25.27 48.16 64.98
CA GLN A 844 24.22 47.64 65.85
C GLN A 844 23.31 46.65 65.11
N THR A 845 22.78 45.65 65.82
CA THR A 845 21.77 44.74 65.27
C THR A 845 20.45 44.84 66.04
N TYR A 846 19.32 44.81 65.31
CA TYR A 846 17.98 44.79 65.90
C TYR A 846 17.17 43.61 65.35
N LYS A 847 16.47 42.89 66.24
CA LYS A 847 15.50 41.86 65.84
C LYS A 847 14.13 42.51 65.63
N TYR A 848 13.58 42.40 64.42
CA TYR A 848 12.21 42.80 64.10
C TYR A 848 11.36 41.54 63.85
N GLY A 849 10.49 41.21 64.80
CA GLY A 849 9.58 40.06 64.70
C GLY A 849 10.27 38.70 64.67
N ILE A 850 9.50 37.65 64.35
CA ILE A 850 9.90 36.24 64.52
C ILE A 850 10.94 35.75 63.48
N SER A 851 11.28 36.53 62.44
CA SER A 851 12.10 35.99 61.33
C SER A 851 13.09 36.92 60.63
N THR A 852 13.20 38.21 60.94
CA THR A 852 14.14 39.12 60.24
C THR A 852 14.96 39.97 61.22
N GLN A 853 16.28 39.74 61.25
CA GLN A 853 17.24 40.57 61.98
C GLN A 853 17.92 41.52 60.96
N LYS A 854 18.17 42.78 61.32
CA LYS A 854 18.86 43.75 60.45
C LYS A 854 20.10 44.31 61.14
N LEU A 855 21.15 44.53 60.35
CA LEU A 855 22.39 45.21 60.72
C LEU A 855 22.28 46.68 60.34
N PHE A 856 22.70 47.57 61.23
CA PHE A 856 22.80 49.00 60.98
C PHE A 856 24.24 49.45 61.22
N ILE A 857 24.82 50.08 60.20
CA ILE A 857 26.14 50.69 60.25
C ILE A 857 25.92 52.20 60.15
N LYS A 858 26.30 52.93 61.20
CA LYS A 858 26.10 54.38 61.29
C LYS A 858 27.45 55.09 61.32
N VAL A 859 27.65 56.03 60.40
CA VAL A 859 28.78 56.96 60.42
C VAL A 859 28.23 58.31 60.87
N ILE A 860 28.69 58.77 62.03
CA ILE A 860 28.25 60.01 62.66
C ILE A 860 29.44 60.97 62.71
N ASP A 861 29.22 62.19 62.25
CA ASP A 861 30.20 63.27 62.33
C ASP A 861 29.57 64.54 62.91
N ASN A 862 30.37 65.37 63.57
CA ASN A 862 29.94 66.68 64.07
C ASN A 862 30.27 67.85 63.12
N GLY A 863 30.36 67.57 61.81
CA GLY A 863 30.56 68.59 60.77
C GLY A 863 29.35 69.54 60.63
N PRO A 864 29.36 70.46 59.65
CA PRO A 864 28.46 71.62 59.58
C PRO A 864 26.95 71.32 59.42
N GLY A 865 26.57 70.05 59.26
CA GLY A 865 25.18 69.62 59.07
C GLY A 865 24.62 69.88 57.66
N ILE A 866 23.54 69.17 57.32
CA ILE A 866 22.84 69.21 56.02
C ILE A 866 21.39 69.68 56.25
N PRO A 867 20.90 70.73 55.55
CA PRO A 867 19.53 71.21 55.66
C PRO A 867 18.45 70.15 55.32
N LYS A 868 17.36 70.08 56.10
CA LYS A 868 16.29 69.06 55.94
C LYS A 868 15.67 68.97 54.55
N ASN A 869 15.56 70.08 53.82
CA ASN A 869 15.01 70.10 52.46
C ASN A 869 15.95 69.46 51.41
N ARG A 870 17.24 69.29 51.73
CA ARG A 870 18.26 68.76 50.83
C ARG A 870 18.61 67.30 51.10
N ILE A 871 18.27 66.76 52.28
CA ILE A 871 18.52 65.35 52.63
C ILE A 871 17.90 64.38 51.60
N ARG A 872 16.80 64.73 50.95
CA ARG A 872 16.20 63.89 49.88
C ARG A 872 16.94 63.98 48.54
N THR A 873 17.68 65.04 48.27
CA THR A 873 18.34 65.29 46.97
C THR A 873 19.82 64.92 46.96
N ILE A 874 20.50 64.78 48.11
CA ILE A 874 21.93 64.41 48.18
C ILE A 874 22.26 63.03 47.59
N PHE A 875 21.26 62.15 47.47
CA PHE A 875 21.42 60.84 46.83
C PHE A 875 21.08 60.85 45.33
N GLN A 876 20.70 62.01 44.76
CA GLN A 876 20.52 62.16 43.32
C GLN A 876 21.90 62.41 42.64
N PRO A 877 22.14 61.82 41.46
CA PRO A 877 23.42 62.00 40.74
C PRO A 877 23.72 63.47 40.43
N PHE A 878 25.01 63.85 40.50
CA PHE A 878 25.54 65.19 40.18
C PHE A 878 25.08 66.34 41.08
N GLN A 879 24.35 66.06 42.17
CA GLN A 879 24.01 67.06 43.17
C GLN A 879 25.19 67.24 44.15
N GLN A 880 25.62 68.49 44.36
CA GLN A 880 26.72 68.84 45.27
C GLN A 880 26.27 69.83 46.34
N TYR A 881 26.85 69.70 47.53
CA TYR A 881 26.70 70.65 48.63
C TYR A 881 28.11 70.98 49.15
N GLY A 882 28.67 72.12 48.70
CA GLY A 882 30.08 72.51 48.88
C GLY A 882 30.88 72.50 47.57
N THR A 883 32.04 73.16 47.55
CA THR A 883 32.83 73.47 46.33
C THR A 883 33.79 72.37 45.87
N GLU A 884 33.80 71.18 46.50
CA GLU A 884 34.72 70.11 46.08
C GLU A 884 34.09 68.71 46.12
N GLY A 885 33.95 68.09 44.95
CA GLY A 885 33.53 66.70 44.75
C GLY A 885 32.93 66.51 43.35
N THR A 886 32.58 65.29 42.97
CA THR A 886 31.89 65.02 41.68
C THR A 886 30.37 64.91 41.83
N GLY A 887 29.85 64.78 43.06
CA GLY A 887 28.40 64.61 43.32
C GLY A 887 27.85 63.22 42.95
N LEU A 888 28.72 62.25 42.61
CA LEU A 888 28.32 60.89 42.21
C LEU A 888 28.43 59.86 43.34
N GLY A 889 29.35 60.07 44.30
CA GLY A 889 29.70 59.08 45.33
C GLY A 889 28.51 58.58 46.15
N LEU A 890 27.70 59.48 46.73
CA LEU A 890 26.56 59.09 47.58
C LEU A 890 25.45 58.39 46.80
N SER A 891 25.17 58.82 45.55
CA SER A 891 24.20 58.16 44.67
C SER A 891 24.63 56.73 44.33
N TYR A 892 25.94 56.52 44.12
CA TYR A 892 26.51 55.20 43.86
C TYR A 892 26.52 54.32 45.11
N SER A 893 26.89 54.86 46.28
CA SER A 893 26.81 54.14 47.56
C SER A 893 25.38 53.69 47.90
N LYS A 894 24.37 54.52 47.59
CA LYS A 894 22.96 54.15 47.74
C LYS A 894 22.59 52.97 46.85
N GLY A 895 22.98 53.03 45.57
CA GLY A 895 22.75 51.96 44.63
C GLY A 895 23.39 50.62 45.05
N LEU A 896 24.62 50.65 45.55
CA LEU A 896 25.31 49.47 46.05
C LEU A 896 24.65 48.89 47.32
N ALA A 897 24.18 49.74 48.23
CA ALA A 897 23.46 49.29 49.43
C ALA A 897 22.11 48.64 49.07
N GLU A 898 21.37 49.20 48.11
CA GLU A 898 20.10 48.65 47.61
C GLU A 898 20.30 47.30 46.91
N LEU A 899 21.39 47.13 46.16
CA LEU A 899 21.75 45.83 45.56
C LEU A 899 21.93 44.74 46.62
N HIS A 900 22.47 45.06 47.79
CA HIS A 900 22.59 44.11 48.91
C HIS A 900 21.26 43.85 49.66
N GLY A 901 20.12 44.32 49.11
CA GLY A 901 18.82 44.27 49.78
C GLY A 901 18.71 45.22 50.98
N GLY A 902 19.66 46.17 51.09
CA GLY A 902 19.75 47.16 52.15
C GLY A 902 19.25 48.53 51.75
N THR A 903 19.44 49.52 52.62
CA THR A 903 19.13 50.94 52.33
C THR A 903 20.18 51.85 52.96
N ILE A 904 20.44 53.01 52.36
CA ILE A 904 21.17 54.10 53.01
C ILE A 904 20.24 55.28 53.27
N THR A 905 20.30 55.84 54.47
CA THR A 905 19.56 57.03 54.88
C THR A 905 20.51 58.03 55.53
N ALA A 906 20.14 59.31 55.51
CA ALA A 906 20.90 60.36 56.16
C ALA A 906 20.00 61.17 57.09
N GLU A 907 20.48 61.46 58.28
CA GLU A 907 19.87 62.37 59.25
C GLU A 907 20.90 63.41 59.62
N SER A 908 20.51 64.68 59.68
CA SER A 908 21.45 65.74 59.99
C SER A 908 20.76 66.93 60.65
N ARG A 909 21.49 67.61 61.52
CA ARG A 909 21.07 68.80 62.25
C ARG A 909 22.12 69.89 62.04
N LEU A 910 21.65 71.07 61.60
CA LEU A 910 22.48 72.28 61.57
C LEU A 910 22.90 72.68 63.00
N PRO A 911 23.98 73.47 63.17
CA PRO A 911 24.49 73.83 64.49
C PRO A 911 23.38 74.47 65.34
N ASP A 912 23.19 74.00 66.57
CA ASP A 912 22.30 74.64 67.52
C ASP A 912 22.95 75.88 68.16
N LEU A 913 22.26 76.53 69.09
CA LEU A 913 22.77 77.75 69.77
C LEU A 913 24.07 77.52 70.56
N ASN A 914 24.43 76.26 70.84
CA ASN A 914 25.67 75.87 71.49
C ASN A 914 26.77 75.48 70.49
N GLY A 915 26.50 75.56 69.18
CA GLY A 915 27.42 75.20 68.11
C GLY A 915 27.44 73.70 67.78
N GLU A 916 26.57 72.88 68.37
CA GLU A 916 26.58 71.44 68.17
C GLU A 916 25.72 71.02 66.96
N SER A 917 26.39 70.59 65.89
CA SER A 917 25.79 69.96 64.71
C SER A 917 26.15 68.48 64.65
N TYR A 918 25.34 67.71 63.92
CA TYR A 918 25.74 66.35 63.56
C TYR A 918 25.15 65.92 62.23
N THR A 919 25.84 65.03 61.54
CA THR A 919 25.36 64.30 60.37
C THR A 919 25.55 62.81 60.62
N CYS A 920 24.52 62.02 60.38
CA CYS A 920 24.53 60.57 60.51
C CYS A 920 24.09 59.93 59.20
N PHE A 921 24.98 59.17 58.58
CA PHE A 921 24.63 58.25 57.49
C PHE A 921 24.43 56.86 58.07
N THR A 922 23.25 56.28 57.85
CA THR A 922 22.90 54.94 58.31
C THR A 922 22.74 54.01 57.11
N VAL A 923 23.57 52.98 57.03
CA VAL A 923 23.44 51.86 56.10
C VAL A 923 22.73 50.71 56.83
N SER A 924 21.60 50.24 56.30
CA SER A 924 20.89 49.08 56.82
C SER A 924 21.05 47.88 55.88
N LEU A 925 21.38 46.71 56.43
CA LEU A 925 21.56 45.46 55.69
C LEU A 925 20.74 44.33 56.35
N PRO A 926 20.08 43.44 55.60
CA PRO A 926 19.33 42.32 56.16
C PRO A 926 20.25 41.18 56.64
N ILE A 927 20.12 40.75 57.90
CA ILE A 927 20.78 39.56 58.47
C ILE A 927 19.80 38.39 58.35
N THR A 928 19.81 37.66 57.23
CA THR A 928 18.91 36.49 57.08
C THR A 928 19.50 35.40 56.19
N TYR A 929 19.64 34.20 56.74
CA TYR A 929 20.15 32.94 56.15
C TYR A 929 19.21 32.31 55.09
N LYS A 930 18.39 33.10 54.37
CA LYS A 930 17.31 32.54 53.52
C LYS A 930 16.97 33.31 52.24
N PHE A 931 17.76 34.29 51.83
CA PHE A 931 17.48 35.12 50.64
C PHE A 931 18.32 34.78 49.39
N LEU A 932 18.80 33.53 49.26
CA LEU A 932 19.55 33.04 48.10
C LEU A 932 19.08 31.64 47.65
N LYS A 933 17.76 31.46 47.46
CA LYS A 933 17.21 30.22 46.85
C LYS A 933 16.13 30.45 45.79
N ASN A 934 16.11 31.63 45.18
CA ASN A 934 15.35 31.93 43.95
C ASN A 934 16.24 32.61 42.90
N THR A 935 17.50 32.19 42.80
CA THR A 935 18.19 32.11 41.51
C THR A 935 18.05 30.67 41.06
N ASP A 936 17.48 30.47 39.87
CA ASP A 936 17.38 29.18 39.20
C ASP A 936 18.73 28.45 39.27
N THR A 937 18.75 27.43 40.10
CA THR A 937 19.83 26.46 40.18
C THR A 937 19.56 25.45 39.08
N GLN A 938 20.21 25.60 37.92
CA GLN A 938 20.63 24.41 37.20
C GLN A 938 21.82 23.81 37.94
N SER A 939 21.58 22.62 38.46
CA SER A 939 22.55 21.71 39.06
C SER A 939 23.75 21.48 38.14
N ALA A 940 24.96 21.69 38.65
CA ALA A 940 26.19 21.10 38.15
C ALA A 940 27.06 20.63 39.34
N PRO A 941 27.90 19.58 39.16
CA PRO A 941 28.31 18.66 40.21
C PRO A 941 29.37 19.20 41.17
N ALA A 942 29.48 18.55 42.33
CA ALA A 942 30.51 18.78 43.34
C ALA A 942 31.94 18.74 42.75
N PRO A 943 32.80 19.72 43.06
CA PRO A 943 34.23 19.62 42.79
C PRO A 943 34.90 18.78 43.88
N SER A 944 35.58 17.71 43.45
CA SER A 944 36.57 16.99 44.24
C SER A 944 37.76 17.89 44.57
N ALA A 945 38.39 17.59 45.70
CA ALA A 945 39.57 18.25 46.24
C ALA A 945 40.77 18.28 45.28
N ALA A 946 41.65 19.25 45.57
CA ALA A 946 42.98 19.51 45.01
C ALA A 946 43.02 20.28 43.68
N GLU A 947 43.13 21.60 43.77
CA GLU A 947 44.33 22.33 43.34
C GLU A 947 44.26 23.78 43.84
N VAL A 948 45.11 24.05 44.84
CA VAL A 948 45.35 25.37 45.42
C VAL A 948 46.18 26.17 44.42
N TYR A 949 45.68 27.33 43.99
CA TYR A 949 46.52 28.42 43.49
C TYR A 949 46.17 29.73 44.20
N PRO A 950 47.16 30.49 44.72
CA PRO A 950 46.94 31.57 45.67
C PRO A 950 46.59 32.87 44.95
N GLN A 951 45.47 33.51 45.31
CA GLN A 951 45.18 34.88 44.91
C GLN A 951 45.85 35.84 45.90
N GLN A 952 46.85 36.57 45.39
CA GLN A 952 47.47 37.73 46.02
C GLN A 952 46.40 38.78 46.34
N ARG A 953 46.20 39.07 47.64
CA ARG A 953 45.52 40.26 48.14
C ARG A 953 46.44 41.45 47.94
N SER A 954 46.12 42.38 47.05
CA SER A 954 46.80 43.67 46.93
C SER A 954 46.08 44.71 47.79
N TYR A 955 46.55 44.90 49.01
CA TYR A 955 46.30 46.14 49.75
C TYR A 955 47.09 47.27 49.08
N LEU A 956 46.44 48.40 48.86
CA LEU A 956 47.10 49.67 48.58
C LEU A 956 47.82 50.11 49.86
N ILE A 957 49.15 49.96 49.90
CA ILE A 957 50.03 50.76 50.74
C ILE A 957 50.95 51.52 49.77
N GLU A 958 50.81 52.84 49.71
CA GLU A 958 51.87 53.73 49.27
C GLU A 958 52.77 54.03 50.47
N ASP A 959 54.06 54.20 50.17
CA ASP A 959 55.20 54.56 51.02
C ASP A 959 55.90 53.45 51.82
N GLY A 960 56.96 52.91 51.19
CA GLY A 960 57.97 52.04 51.80
C GLY A 960 58.91 51.47 50.74
N ILE A 961 59.95 52.23 50.38
CA ILE A 961 61.08 51.79 49.55
C ILE A 961 61.84 50.70 50.31
N ASP A 962 62.10 49.54 49.67
CA ASP A 962 63.40 48.84 49.72
C ASP A 962 63.45 47.64 48.75
N GLU A 963 64.32 47.81 47.75
CA GLU A 963 65.31 46.88 47.19
C GLU A 963 65.02 45.39 46.83
N VAL A 964 65.37 45.10 45.56
CA VAL A 964 65.88 43.86 44.91
C VAL A 964 64.94 42.64 44.69
N ARG A 965 64.73 42.26 43.41
CA ARG A 965 65.60 41.30 42.67
C ARG A 965 65.07 40.98 41.27
N GLU A 966 65.93 41.21 40.29
CA GLU A 966 65.85 40.66 38.93
C GLU A 966 65.74 39.13 38.98
N VAL A 967 64.83 38.56 38.20
CA VAL A 967 64.93 37.16 37.78
C VAL A 967 65.05 37.12 36.27
N GLU A 968 66.11 36.42 35.89
CA GLU A 968 66.74 36.33 34.58
C GLU A 968 65.83 35.83 33.45
N ASP A 969 66.26 36.27 32.28
CA ASP A 969 65.81 35.97 30.93
C ASP A 969 65.90 34.46 30.58
N GLY A 970 64.75 33.80 30.51
CA GLY A 970 64.55 32.49 29.88
C GLY A 970 64.29 32.57 28.37
N SER A 971 64.94 33.48 27.65
CA SER A 971 65.21 33.32 26.22
C SER A 971 66.21 32.15 26.05
N LYS A 972 66.00 31.19 25.14
CA LYS A 972 66.94 30.98 24.01
C LYS A 972 66.64 29.82 23.05
N THR A 973 65.45 29.21 23.03
CA THR A 973 65.07 28.28 21.94
C THR A 973 64.13 28.97 20.93
N PRO A 974 64.58 29.25 19.69
CA PRO A 974 63.70 29.79 18.65
C PRO A 974 62.66 28.74 18.26
N ILE A 975 61.38 29.13 18.22
CA ILE A 975 60.31 28.27 17.70
C ILE A 975 60.49 28.17 16.20
N VAL A 976 60.84 26.99 15.70
CA VAL A 976 60.98 26.70 14.27
C VAL A 976 59.87 25.74 13.86
N ILE A 977 59.00 26.19 12.95
CA ILE A 977 57.92 25.37 12.38
C ILE A 977 58.36 24.96 10.99
N ASP A 978 58.47 23.66 10.72
CA ASP A 978 58.88 23.12 9.43
C ASP A 978 60.17 23.76 8.84
N GLY A 979 61.13 24.12 9.71
CA GLY A 979 62.43 24.68 9.31
C GLY A 979 62.47 26.22 9.10
N ARG A 980 61.38 26.97 9.32
CA ARG A 980 61.32 28.45 9.16
C ARG A 980 60.91 29.21 10.43
N LYS A 981 61.21 30.52 10.48
CA LYS A 981 60.64 31.43 11.50
C LYS A 981 59.11 31.53 11.33
N PRO A 982 58.32 31.61 12.42
CA PRO A 982 56.87 31.79 12.34
C PRO A 982 56.52 33.18 11.81
N VAL A 983 55.43 33.27 11.06
CA VAL A 983 54.93 34.49 10.43
C VAL A 983 53.80 35.09 11.26
N LEU A 984 53.93 36.37 11.61
CA LEU A 984 52.98 37.12 12.43
C LEU A 984 52.36 38.25 11.61
N ALA A 985 51.03 38.35 11.59
CA ALA A 985 50.33 39.48 10.96
C ALA A 985 49.81 40.46 12.03
N ILE A 986 50.05 41.77 11.85
CA ILE A 986 49.61 42.84 12.76
C ILE A 986 48.67 43.79 12.03
N ILE A 987 47.43 43.92 12.49
CA ILE A 987 46.40 44.78 11.90
C ILE A 987 46.02 45.86 12.92
N GLU A 988 46.40 47.10 12.67
CA GLU A 988 46.21 48.24 13.61
C GLU A 988 46.09 49.53 12.79
N ASP A 989 45.04 50.32 13.04
CA ASP A 989 44.74 51.53 12.26
C ASP A 989 45.62 52.71 12.66
N ASN A 990 45.96 52.81 13.94
CA ASN A 990 46.87 53.83 14.41
C ASN A 990 48.31 53.55 13.94
N GLU A 991 48.83 54.45 13.10
CA GLU A 991 50.16 54.30 12.49
C GLU A 991 51.29 54.19 13.53
N ASP A 992 51.26 55.01 14.57
CA ASP A 992 52.27 54.99 15.63
C ASP A 992 52.23 53.68 16.42
N MET A 993 51.04 53.19 16.76
CA MET A 993 50.87 51.92 17.49
C MET A 993 51.24 50.71 16.62
N ARG A 994 50.89 50.73 15.34
CA ARG A 994 51.25 49.68 14.37
C ARG A 994 52.75 49.57 14.18
N ASN A 995 53.44 50.71 14.04
CA ASN A 995 54.89 50.77 13.93
C ASN A 995 55.58 50.33 15.22
N TYR A 996 55.05 50.74 16.37
CA TYR A 996 55.54 50.34 17.68
C TYR A 996 55.46 48.82 17.90
N LEU A 997 54.31 48.20 17.64
CA LEU A 997 54.14 46.74 17.73
C LEU A 997 55.02 45.98 16.73
N SER A 998 55.11 46.47 15.49
CA SER A 998 55.92 45.84 14.45
C SER A 998 57.41 45.82 14.82
N SER A 999 57.93 46.93 15.35
CA SER A 999 59.33 47.03 15.79
C SER A 999 59.68 46.05 16.91
N TYR A 1000 58.76 45.79 17.83
CA TYR A 1000 58.99 44.93 18.99
C TYR A 1000 59.06 43.43 18.62
N PHE A 1001 58.30 42.97 17.63
CA PHE A 1001 58.21 41.54 17.27
C PHE A 1001 59.18 41.10 16.16
N ASN A 1002 59.77 42.05 15.42
CA ASN A 1002 60.54 41.77 14.20
C ASN A 1002 61.79 40.91 14.41
N ASP A 1003 62.39 40.94 15.61
CA ASP A 1003 63.59 40.15 15.91
C ASP A 1003 63.31 38.63 15.91
N LYS A 1004 62.14 38.25 16.44
CA LYS A 1004 61.79 36.84 16.72
C LYS A 1004 60.84 36.23 15.67
N TYR A 1005 60.09 37.04 14.95
CA TYR A 1005 59.07 36.62 13.99
C TYR A 1005 59.21 37.35 12.65
N THR A 1006 58.72 36.76 11.56
CA THR A 1006 58.56 37.50 10.30
C THR A 1006 57.24 38.26 10.36
N VAL A 1007 57.31 39.59 10.49
CA VAL A 1007 56.13 40.44 10.73
C VAL A 1007 55.64 41.08 9.43
N HIS A 1008 54.34 40.96 9.17
CA HIS A 1008 53.63 41.72 8.14
C HIS A 1008 52.54 42.56 8.79
N SER A 1009 52.37 43.81 8.38
CA SER A 1009 51.37 44.70 8.97
C SER A 1009 50.39 45.28 7.95
N ALA A 1010 49.18 45.59 8.42
CA ALA A 1010 48.12 46.25 7.65
C ALA A 1010 47.47 47.36 8.48
N GLU A 1011 46.97 48.40 7.80
CA GLU A 1011 46.41 49.62 8.41
C GLU A 1011 44.89 49.57 8.61
N ASP A 1012 44.20 48.56 8.08
CA ASP A 1012 42.76 48.39 8.28
C ASP A 1012 42.37 46.91 8.17
N GLY A 1013 41.16 46.57 8.62
CA GLY A 1013 40.70 45.19 8.63
C GLY A 1013 40.54 44.56 7.25
N LYS A 1014 40.22 45.34 6.20
CA LYS A 1014 40.00 44.81 4.85
C LYS A 1014 41.32 44.43 4.18
N LYS A 1015 42.31 45.33 4.22
CA LYS A 1015 43.70 45.03 3.79
C LYS A 1015 44.31 43.94 4.65
N GLY A 1016 43.94 43.88 5.94
CA GLY A 1016 44.31 42.81 6.86
C GLY A 1016 43.86 41.43 6.40
N ILE A 1017 42.61 41.27 5.94
CA ILE A 1017 42.13 40.00 5.39
C ILE A 1017 42.86 39.64 4.10
N GLU A 1018 43.02 40.59 3.18
CA GLU A 1018 43.75 40.35 1.93
C GLU A 1018 45.21 39.92 2.19
N LEU A 1019 45.85 40.51 3.21
CA LEU A 1019 47.19 40.14 3.67
C LEU A 1019 47.20 38.70 4.23
N VAL A 1020 46.24 38.35 5.09
CA VAL A 1020 46.14 37.01 5.69
C VAL A 1020 45.88 35.95 4.63
N GLU A 1021 45.00 36.20 3.67
CA GLU A 1021 44.71 35.26 2.57
C GLU A 1021 45.91 35.04 1.64
N LYS A 1022 46.75 36.07 1.46
CA LYS A 1022 47.93 36.01 0.59
C LYS A 1022 49.13 35.36 1.27
N VAL A 1023 49.40 35.71 2.53
CA VAL A 1023 50.60 35.29 3.25
C VAL A 1023 50.37 34.01 4.08
N LEU A 1024 49.13 33.77 4.53
CA LEU A 1024 48.75 32.68 5.44
C LEU A 1024 49.65 32.64 6.70
N PRO A 1025 49.58 33.66 7.57
CA PRO A 1025 50.39 33.77 8.77
C PRO A 1025 50.10 32.65 9.77
N ASP A 1026 51.05 32.40 10.67
CA ASP A 1026 50.94 31.43 11.74
C ASP A 1026 50.16 32.00 12.96
N LEU A 1027 50.07 33.33 13.09
CA LEU A 1027 49.22 34.04 14.09
C LEU A 1027 48.87 35.46 13.63
N VAL A 1028 47.70 35.98 14.02
CA VAL A 1028 47.25 37.36 13.75
C VAL A 1028 47.03 38.13 15.06
N ILE A 1029 47.50 39.38 15.13
CA ILE A 1029 47.19 40.36 16.18
C ILE A 1029 46.39 41.49 15.53
N SER A 1030 45.21 41.84 16.06
CA SER A 1030 44.33 42.87 15.48
C SER A 1030 43.73 43.79 16.53
N ASP A 1031 43.64 45.09 16.26
CA ASP A 1031 42.80 45.98 17.07
C ASP A 1031 41.31 45.74 16.80
N VAL A 1032 40.47 45.95 17.80
CA VAL A 1032 39.01 45.73 17.68
C VAL A 1032 38.33 46.87 16.94
N MET A 1033 38.75 48.12 17.18
CA MET A 1033 38.11 49.31 16.60
C MET A 1033 39.01 49.88 15.50
N MET A 1034 38.73 49.54 14.25
CA MET A 1034 39.47 50.04 13.08
C MET A 1034 38.50 50.47 11.97
N PRO A 1035 38.88 51.39 11.07
CA PRO A 1035 38.07 51.83 9.93
C PRO A 1035 37.79 50.70 8.92
N GLU A 1036 36.74 50.86 8.13
CA GLU A 1036 36.17 49.88 7.16
C GLU A 1036 35.68 48.55 7.74
N MET A 1037 36.51 47.88 8.54
CA MET A 1037 36.21 46.57 9.11
C MET A 1037 36.84 46.43 10.50
N THR A 1038 35.99 46.15 11.50
CA THR A 1038 36.42 45.96 12.88
C THR A 1038 37.23 44.67 13.04
N GLY A 1039 38.12 44.61 14.03
CA GLY A 1039 38.92 43.40 14.29
C GLY A 1039 38.08 42.17 14.64
N THR A 1040 36.90 42.36 15.24
CA THR A 1040 35.95 41.27 15.48
C THR A 1040 35.32 40.74 14.19
N GLU A 1041 35.08 41.60 13.20
CA GLU A 1041 34.60 41.19 11.87
C GLU A 1041 35.71 40.49 11.08
N VAL A 1042 36.95 40.99 11.14
CA VAL A 1042 38.13 40.30 10.59
C VAL A 1042 38.27 38.90 11.20
N CYS A 1043 38.18 38.81 12.52
CA CYS A 1043 38.24 37.53 13.24
C CYS A 1043 37.13 36.59 12.79
N ARG A 1044 35.88 37.04 12.78
CA ARG A 1044 34.74 36.24 12.33
C ARG A 1044 34.95 35.73 10.91
N ARG A 1045 35.31 36.61 9.97
CA ARG A 1045 35.48 36.26 8.56
C ARG A 1045 36.57 35.23 8.34
N LEU A 1046 37.73 35.42 8.99
CA LEU A 1046 38.83 34.46 8.95
C LEU A 1046 38.45 33.13 9.63
N LYS A 1047 37.68 33.15 10.72
CA LYS A 1047 37.22 31.93 11.41
C LYS A 1047 36.12 31.18 10.67
N THR A 1048 35.34 31.88 9.82
CA THR A 1048 34.31 31.27 8.97
C THR A 1048 34.83 30.74 7.63
N ASP A 1049 35.91 31.31 7.10
CA ASP A 1049 36.49 30.86 5.83
C ASP A 1049 37.27 29.55 6.04
N MET A 1050 36.88 28.51 5.29
CA MET A 1050 37.56 27.21 5.26
C MET A 1050 39.07 27.31 5.06
N ARG A 1051 39.58 28.32 4.36
CA ARG A 1051 41.01 28.44 4.06
C ARG A 1051 41.82 28.94 5.24
N THR A 1052 41.25 29.76 6.12
CA THR A 1052 41.97 30.53 7.16
C THR A 1052 41.49 30.22 8.59
N SER A 1053 40.40 29.46 8.76
CA SER A 1053 39.76 29.16 10.05
C SER A 1053 40.68 28.61 11.15
N HIS A 1054 41.72 27.89 10.75
CA HIS A 1054 42.66 27.25 11.66
C HIS A 1054 43.74 28.21 12.24
N ILE A 1055 43.86 29.44 11.70
CA ILE A 1055 44.87 30.42 12.12
C ILE A 1055 44.45 31.05 13.46
N PRO A 1056 45.34 31.13 14.47
CA PRO A 1056 45.03 31.75 15.75
C PRO A 1056 45.03 33.28 15.69
N ILE A 1057 44.09 33.93 16.40
CA ILE A 1057 43.89 35.40 16.39
C ILE A 1057 43.84 35.97 17.81
N ILE A 1058 44.63 37.02 18.09
CA ILE A 1058 44.61 37.82 19.33
C ILE A 1058 44.00 39.20 19.06
N LEU A 1059 43.00 39.61 19.85
CA LEU A 1059 42.34 40.92 19.73
C LEU A 1059 42.79 41.92 20.81
N LEU A 1060 43.09 43.16 20.42
CA LEU A 1060 43.37 44.28 21.34
C LEU A 1060 42.09 45.12 21.53
N THR A 1061 41.70 45.45 22.78
CA THR A 1061 40.41 46.14 23.06
C THR A 1061 40.52 47.21 24.14
N ALA A 1062 39.80 48.34 24.05
CA ALA A 1062 39.76 49.36 25.11
C ALA A 1062 38.59 49.19 26.12
N ARG A 1063 37.78 48.13 25.96
CA ARG A 1063 36.52 47.90 26.68
C ARG A 1063 36.66 46.88 27.82
N SER A 1064 35.70 46.89 28.75
CA SER A 1064 35.74 46.10 30.01
C SER A 1064 35.81 44.59 29.75
N PRO A 1065 36.60 43.81 30.52
CA PRO A 1065 36.91 42.42 30.19
C PRO A 1065 35.75 41.39 30.23
N LEU A 1066 34.63 41.66 30.92
CA LEU A 1066 33.55 40.66 31.11
C LEU A 1066 32.59 40.56 29.91
N CYS A 1067 32.24 41.67 29.27
CA CYS A 1067 31.33 41.68 28.11
C CYS A 1067 31.97 41.12 26.82
N PHE A 1068 33.30 41.07 26.74
CA PHE A 1068 34.04 40.50 25.61
C PHE A 1068 34.45 39.04 25.78
N LYS A 1069 34.36 38.44 26.99
CA LYS A 1069 34.37 36.96 27.11
C LYS A 1069 33.24 36.32 26.32
N ILE A 1070 32.09 36.99 26.27
CA ILE A 1070 30.88 36.53 25.58
C ILE A 1070 31.04 36.77 24.06
N GLU A 1071 31.44 37.97 23.64
CA GLU A 1071 31.65 38.28 22.21
C GLU A 1071 32.81 37.46 21.60
N GLY A 1072 33.88 37.19 22.37
CA GLY A 1072 35.00 36.33 21.94
C GLY A 1072 34.63 34.85 21.78
N LEU A 1073 33.67 34.34 22.59
CA LEU A 1073 33.08 33.01 22.39
C LEU A 1073 32.22 32.94 21.12
N GLU A 1074 31.60 34.05 20.72
CA GLU A 1074 30.75 34.14 19.52
C GLU A 1074 31.56 34.39 18.23
N THR A 1075 32.72 35.06 18.29
CA THR A 1075 33.56 35.38 17.11
C THR A 1075 34.70 34.38 16.84
N GLY A 1076 35.08 33.56 17.82
CA GLY A 1076 36.08 32.50 17.67
C GLY A 1076 37.54 32.94 17.81
N ALA A 1077 37.82 34.08 18.45
CA ALA A 1077 39.18 34.55 18.72
C ALA A 1077 39.90 33.68 19.77
N ASP A 1078 41.22 33.54 19.67
CA ASP A 1078 42.00 32.66 20.54
C ASP A 1078 42.47 33.35 21.84
N ASP A 1079 42.64 34.69 21.86
CA ASP A 1079 42.91 35.48 23.08
C ASP A 1079 42.51 36.97 22.91
N TYR A 1080 42.37 37.73 24.01
CA TYR A 1080 42.12 39.18 23.99
C TYR A 1080 42.87 39.94 25.09
N ILE A 1081 43.31 41.17 24.79
CA ILE A 1081 44.14 42.01 25.69
C ILE A 1081 43.58 43.45 25.76
N THR A 1082 43.45 44.01 26.97
CA THR A 1082 42.84 45.34 27.20
C THR A 1082 43.85 46.50 27.14
N LYS A 1083 43.54 47.60 26.42
CA LYS A 1083 44.30 48.87 26.37
C LYS A 1083 44.00 49.74 27.61
N PRO A 1084 45.01 50.31 28.32
CA PRO A 1084 46.45 50.19 28.07
C PRO A 1084 47.04 48.83 28.52
N PHE A 1085 47.96 48.25 27.74
CA PHE A 1085 48.53 46.92 27.97
C PHE A 1085 50.07 46.92 28.05
N SER A 1086 50.63 45.88 28.69
CA SER A 1086 52.07 45.62 28.72
C SER A 1086 52.53 44.76 27.54
N LEU A 1087 53.54 45.21 26.78
CA LEU A 1087 54.12 44.45 25.66
C LEU A 1087 54.74 43.12 26.09
N LYS A 1088 55.32 43.05 27.29
CA LYS A 1088 55.94 41.83 27.82
C LYS A 1088 54.88 40.72 27.95
N LEU A 1089 53.70 41.06 28.46
CA LEU A 1089 52.57 40.14 28.57
C LEU A 1089 52.06 39.67 27.21
N LEU A 1090 51.89 40.58 26.24
CA LEU A 1090 51.46 40.27 24.87
C LEU A 1090 52.41 39.25 24.21
N SER A 1091 53.72 39.41 24.39
CA SER A 1091 54.71 38.51 23.78
C SER A 1091 54.66 37.06 24.28
N VAL A 1092 54.35 36.86 25.57
CA VAL A 1092 54.21 35.53 26.19
C VAL A 1092 52.96 34.83 25.66
N ARG A 1093 51.86 35.57 25.45
CA ARG A 1093 50.61 35.02 24.90
C ARG A 1093 50.79 34.50 23.47
N VAL A 1094 51.44 35.28 22.61
CA VAL A 1094 51.77 34.88 21.23
C VAL A 1094 52.55 33.56 21.21
N ARG A 1095 53.59 33.43 22.06
CA ARG A 1095 54.42 32.23 22.15
C ARG A 1095 53.63 30.98 22.55
N ASN A 1096 52.77 31.09 23.57
CA ASN A 1096 52.02 29.95 24.11
C ASN A 1096 50.99 29.41 23.11
N LEU A 1097 50.30 30.28 22.37
CA LEU A 1097 49.32 29.86 21.36
C LEU A 1097 49.97 29.07 20.23
N LEU A 1098 51.15 29.50 19.75
CA LEU A 1098 51.88 28.78 18.71
C LEU A 1098 52.33 27.37 19.19
N LEU A 1099 52.83 27.24 20.41
CA LEU A 1099 53.25 25.95 20.99
C LEU A 1099 52.08 24.97 21.18
N SER A 1100 50.91 25.48 21.59
CA SER A 1100 49.69 24.66 21.73
C SER A 1100 49.24 24.06 20.39
N ARG A 1101 49.30 24.85 19.31
CA ARG A 1101 48.92 24.40 17.95
C ARG A 1101 49.87 23.33 17.40
N ILE A 1102 51.18 23.45 17.66
CA ILE A 1102 52.16 22.42 17.28
C ILE A 1102 51.88 21.10 18.01
N SER A 1103 51.58 21.17 19.31
CA SER A 1103 51.32 19.99 20.15
C SER A 1103 50.05 19.23 19.73
N MET A 1104 48.99 19.94 19.32
CA MET A 1104 47.77 19.30 18.80
C MET A 1104 48.03 18.50 17.51
N ARG A 1105 48.87 19.01 16.60
CA ARG A 1105 49.22 18.29 15.36
C ARG A 1105 49.94 16.97 15.61
N GLU A 1106 50.86 16.93 16.58
CA GLU A 1106 51.60 15.71 16.91
C GLU A 1106 50.71 14.64 17.56
N ARG A 1107 49.68 15.03 18.33
CA ARG A 1107 48.66 14.08 18.85
C ARG A 1107 47.80 13.46 17.75
N PHE A 1108 47.36 14.24 16.75
CA PHE A 1108 46.56 13.71 15.64
C PHE A 1108 47.31 12.72 14.73
N LYS A 1109 48.65 12.80 14.68
CA LYS A 1109 49.48 11.80 13.98
C LYS A 1109 49.56 10.46 14.71
N THR A 1110 49.39 10.44 16.03
CA THR A 1110 49.64 9.25 16.88
C THR A 1110 48.36 8.49 17.25
N GLU A 1111 47.20 9.14 17.30
CA GLU A 1111 45.90 8.50 17.57
C GLU A 1111 44.84 8.95 16.55
N PHE A 1112 44.79 8.31 15.39
CA PHE A 1112 43.68 8.51 14.45
C PHE A 1112 42.46 7.77 15.02
N SER A 1113 41.58 8.42 15.78
CA SER A 1113 40.34 7.81 16.29
C SER A 1113 39.24 8.87 16.30
N LEU A 1114 38.49 8.97 15.20
CA LEU A 1114 37.29 9.81 15.11
C LEU A 1114 36.07 8.92 15.30
N GLN A 1115 35.55 8.85 16.53
CA GLN A 1115 34.16 8.48 16.77
C GLN A 1115 33.35 9.78 16.84
N PRO A 1116 32.27 9.93 16.05
CA PRO A 1116 31.47 11.15 16.05
C PRO A 1116 30.78 11.26 17.42
N SER A 1117 31.20 12.26 18.18
CA SER A 1117 30.68 12.55 19.52
C SER A 1117 29.52 13.53 19.43
N ASN A 1118 28.43 13.22 20.13
CA ASN A 1118 27.17 13.94 20.13
C ASN A 1118 27.29 15.41 20.58
N VAL A 1119 26.64 16.29 19.80
CA VAL A 1119 26.03 17.58 20.20
C VAL A 1119 26.99 18.62 20.80
N ALA A 1120 27.68 19.36 19.93
CA ALA A 1120 27.90 20.81 20.05
C ALA A 1120 28.38 21.34 18.68
N ILE A 1121 28.09 22.61 18.40
CA ILE A 1121 28.39 23.38 17.18
C ILE A 1121 29.66 22.88 16.45
N THR A 1122 29.48 22.10 15.38
CA THR A 1122 30.58 21.55 14.57
C THR A 1122 31.37 22.69 13.91
N SER A 1123 32.65 22.78 14.24
CA SER A 1123 33.54 23.77 13.63
C SER A 1123 33.65 23.56 12.11
N PRO A 1124 33.93 24.60 11.30
CA PRO A 1124 34.13 24.45 9.86
C PRO A 1124 35.19 23.41 9.49
N ASP A 1125 36.19 23.21 10.36
CA ASP A 1125 37.25 22.22 10.16
C ASP A 1125 36.81 20.79 10.45
N GLU A 1126 35.91 20.60 11.42
CA GLU A 1126 35.32 19.30 11.73
C GLU A 1126 34.29 18.88 10.68
N LYS A 1127 33.48 19.83 10.16
CA LYS A 1127 32.63 19.59 8.98
C LYS A 1127 33.46 19.24 7.75
N PHE A 1128 34.57 19.94 7.52
CA PHE A 1128 35.48 19.61 6.43
C PHE A 1128 35.99 18.17 6.54
N LEU A 1129 36.54 17.79 7.69
CA LEU A 1129 37.07 16.43 7.89
C LEU A 1129 35.96 15.38 7.79
N SER A 1130 34.78 15.64 8.35
CA SER A 1130 33.63 14.71 8.26
C SER A 1130 33.20 14.51 6.81
N ASN A 1131 33.07 15.57 6.01
CA ASN A 1131 32.69 15.47 4.61
C ASN A 1131 33.74 14.73 3.77
N VAL A 1132 35.04 14.95 4.05
CA VAL A 1132 36.14 14.19 3.43
C VAL A 1132 36.00 12.70 3.74
N LEU A 1133 35.78 12.36 5.02
CA LEU A 1133 35.68 10.98 5.49
C LEU A 1133 34.45 10.27 4.89
N GLU A 1134 33.29 10.91 4.95
CA GLU A 1134 32.03 10.35 4.42
C GLU A 1134 32.12 10.07 2.92
N TYR A 1135 32.73 10.99 2.16
CA TYR A 1135 32.94 10.78 0.72
C TYR A 1135 33.87 9.58 0.45
N ILE A 1136 34.98 9.46 1.18
CA ILE A 1136 35.91 8.33 1.04
C ILE A 1136 35.23 7.01 1.41
N GLU A 1137 34.45 6.97 2.51
CA GLU A 1137 33.75 5.77 2.96
C GLU A 1137 32.67 5.31 1.99
N SER A 1138 31.88 6.25 1.43
CA SER A 1138 30.82 5.95 0.47
C SER A 1138 31.34 5.29 -0.82
N ARG A 1139 32.63 5.47 -1.14
CA ARG A 1139 33.31 4.92 -2.34
C ARG A 1139 34.54 4.07 -2.00
N ILE A 1140 34.56 3.46 -0.82
CA ILE A 1140 35.76 2.80 -0.31
C ILE A 1140 36.25 1.64 -1.20
N SER A 1141 35.33 0.95 -1.89
CA SER A 1141 35.63 -0.15 -2.82
C SER A 1141 36.10 0.29 -4.20
N ASP A 1142 36.04 1.58 -4.53
CA ASP A 1142 36.40 2.11 -5.85
C ASP A 1142 37.92 2.28 -5.96
N HIS A 1143 38.58 1.39 -6.70
CA HIS A 1143 40.02 1.44 -6.90
C HIS A 1143 40.51 2.68 -7.68
N THR A 1144 39.62 3.40 -8.37
CA THR A 1144 39.96 4.59 -9.18
C THR A 1144 39.84 5.91 -8.40
N LEU A 1145 39.35 5.89 -7.16
CA LEU A 1145 39.16 7.08 -6.34
C LEU A 1145 40.45 7.92 -6.24
N SER A 1146 40.42 9.11 -6.85
CA SER A 1146 41.57 10.01 -6.93
C SER A 1146 41.43 11.23 -6.03
N VAL A 1147 42.53 11.94 -5.80
CA VAL A 1147 42.50 13.21 -5.04
C VAL A 1147 41.70 14.27 -5.81
N GLU A 1148 41.70 14.23 -7.14
CA GLU A 1148 40.90 15.11 -8.00
C GLU A 1148 39.39 14.94 -7.78
N ASP A 1149 38.92 13.73 -7.51
CA ASP A 1149 37.50 13.47 -7.24
C ASP A 1149 37.06 14.11 -5.92
N ILE A 1150 37.90 14.01 -4.90
CA ILE A 1150 37.67 14.66 -3.59
C ILE A 1150 37.73 16.18 -3.73
N CYS A 1151 38.63 16.71 -4.55
CA CYS A 1151 38.70 18.14 -4.84
C CYS A 1151 37.39 18.67 -5.46
N ARG A 1152 36.81 17.90 -6.40
CA ARG A 1152 35.55 18.27 -7.06
C ARG A 1152 34.38 18.27 -6.09
N GLU A 1153 34.29 17.26 -5.22
CA GLU A 1153 33.20 17.15 -4.25
C GLU A 1153 33.25 18.26 -3.20
N ILE A 1154 34.43 18.52 -2.64
CA ILE A 1154 34.58 19.49 -1.55
C ILE A 1154 34.61 20.95 -2.08
N GLY A 1155 34.83 21.13 -3.38
CA GLY A 1155 34.93 22.45 -4.00
C GLY A 1155 36.26 23.18 -3.70
N LEU A 1156 37.32 22.45 -3.36
CA LEU A 1156 38.66 22.99 -3.12
C LEU A 1156 39.63 22.58 -4.22
N SER A 1157 40.54 23.48 -4.60
CA SER A 1157 41.65 23.12 -5.49
C SER A 1157 42.60 22.12 -4.81
N ARG A 1158 43.30 21.32 -5.60
CA ARG A 1158 44.25 20.30 -5.10
C ARG A 1158 45.30 20.87 -4.14
N THR A 1159 45.79 22.07 -4.41
CA THR A 1159 46.77 22.76 -3.55
C THR A 1159 46.16 23.20 -2.23
N HIS A 1160 44.93 23.72 -2.23
CA HIS A 1160 44.24 24.14 -1.02
C HIS A 1160 43.82 22.94 -0.16
N LEU A 1161 43.30 21.88 -0.79
CA LEU A 1161 42.96 20.63 -0.10
C LEU A 1161 44.21 20.04 0.57
N TYR A 1162 45.32 19.94 -0.16
CA TYR A 1162 46.59 19.45 0.40
C TYR A 1162 47.06 20.29 1.59
N ARG A 1163 47.12 21.62 1.46
CA ARG A 1163 47.58 22.51 2.54
C ARG A 1163 46.68 22.41 3.77
N LYS A 1164 45.36 22.39 3.58
CA LYS A 1164 44.40 22.30 4.68
C LYS A 1164 44.48 20.94 5.39
N THR A 1165 44.48 19.84 4.65
CA THR A 1165 44.60 18.50 5.25
C THR A 1165 45.94 18.33 5.96
N LYS A 1166 47.04 18.79 5.37
CA LYS A 1166 48.36 18.78 6.01
C LYS A 1166 48.39 19.65 7.26
N ALA A 1167 47.72 20.81 7.23
CA ALA A 1167 47.67 21.72 8.36
C ALA A 1167 46.87 21.16 9.55
N LEU A 1168 45.83 20.37 9.29
CA LEU A 1168 44.97 19.78 10.32
C LEU A 1168 45.48 18.42 10.81
N THR A 1169 45.90 17.54 9.90
CA THR A 1169 46.21 16.12 10.20
C THR A 1169 47.70 15.79 10.15
N GLY A 1170 48.53 16.65 9.55
CA GLY A 1170 49.94 16.38 9.28
C GLY A 1170 50.21 15.42 8.12
N LEU A 1171 49.18 14.82 7.50
CA LEU A 1171 49.28 13.80 6.45
C LEU A 1171 48.90 14.35 5.06
N SER A 1172 49.31 13.65 4.00
CA SER A 1172 48.83 13.94 2.64
C SER A 1172 47.45 13.30 2.40
N MET A 1173 46.67 13.83 1.46
CA MET A 1173 45.34 13.26 1.14
C MET A 1173 45.41 11.80 0.68
N ALA A 1174 46.47 11.41 -0.02
CA ALA A 1174 46.66 10.02 -0.43
C ALA A 1174 46.92 9.10 0.78
N ASP A 1175 47.68 9.57 1.77
CA ASP A 1175 47.91 8.82 3.01
C ASP A 1175 46.62 8.68 3.84
N VAL A 1176 45.78 9.72 3.87
CA VAL A 1176 44.47 9.69 4.54
C VAL A 1176 43.56 8.63 3.91
N ILE A 1177 43.41 8.60 2.58
CA ILE A 1177 42.61 7.56 1.88
C ILE A 1177 43.15 6.17 2.20
N ARG A 1178 44.48 5.99 2.14
CA ARG A 1178 45.13 4.70 2.44
C ARG A 1178 44.82 4.24 3.87
N ASN A 1179 44.96 5.12 4.86
CA ASN A 1179 44.75 4.75 6.26
C ASN A 1179 43.28 4.42 6.57
N ILE A 1180 42.32 5.10 5.94
CA ILE A 1180 40.88 4.78 6.08
C ILE A 1180 40.58 3.40 5.48
N ARG A 1181 41.07 3.10 4.27
CA ARG A 1181 40.89 1.79 3.62
C ARG A 1181 41.47 0.65 4.47
N LEU A 1182 42.66 0.84 5.03
CA LEU A 1182 43.29 -0.15 5.90
C LEU A 1182 42.49 -0.39 7.19
N LYS A 1183 41.91 0.65 7.79
CA LYS A 1183 41.02 0.49 8.96
C LYS A 1183 39.73 -0.25 8.66
N ARG A 1184 39.09 0.05 7.53
CA ARG A 1184 37.90 -0.70 7.12
C ARG A 1184 38.26 -2.17 6.85
N ALA A 1185 39.47 -2.43 6.35
CA ALA A 1185 39.98 -3.78 6.17
C ALA A 1185 40.15 -4.51 7.51
N VAL A 1186 40.66 -3.84 8.56
CA VAL A 1186 40.70 -4.40 9.94
C VAL A 1186 39.30 -4.83 10.39
N GLN A 1187 38.30 -3.95 10.28
CA GLN A 1187 36.92 -4.25 10.69
C GLN A 1187 36.31 -5.43 9.92
N LEU A 1188 36.58 -5.54 8.61
CA LEU A 1188 36.11 -6.66 7.80
C LEU A 1188 36.82 -7.98 8.13
N LEU A 1189 38.12 -7.93 8.47
CA LEU A 1189 38.90 -9.10 8.89
C LEU A 1189 38.44 -9.64 10.26
N GLU A 1190 37.94 -8.80 11.16
CA GLU A 1190 37.38 -9.20 12.46
C GLU A 1190 36.03 -9.95 12.38
N GLN A 1191 35.32 -9.83 11.24
CA GLN A 1191 33.99 -10.45 11.04
C GLN A 1191 34.05 -11.90 10.50
N GLU A 1192 35.26 -12.44 10.25
CA GLU A 1192 35.58 -13.86 9.98
C GLU A 1192 34.87 -14.58 8.80
N LYS A 1193 34.28 -13.86 7.83
CA LYS A 1193 33.55 -14.49 6.70
C LYS A 1193 34.22 -14.42 5.33
N LEU A 1194 35.27 -13.64 5.17
CA LEU A 1194 35.86 -13.30 3.86
C LEU A 1194 37.35 -13.62 3.81
N ASN A 1195 37.84 -13.96 2.61
CA ASN A 1195 39.26 -14.21 2.41
C ASN A 1195 40.04 -12.88 2.30
N ILE A 1196 41.35 -12.90 2.59
CA ILE A 1196 42.18 -11.67 2.66
C ILE A 1196 42.25 -10.94 1.30
N ASN A 1197 42.23 -11.67 0.20
CA ASN A 1197 42.27 -11.06 -1.13
C ASN A 1197 40.93 -10.36 -1.42
N GLU A 1198 39.79 -10.97 -1.06
CA GLU A 1198 38.46 -10.36 -1.15
C GLU A 1198 38.38 -9.08 -0.32
N VAL A 1199 38.90 -9.09 0.91
CA VAL A 1199 38.93 -7.89 1.76
C VAL A 1199 39.74 -6.77 1.10
N ALA A 1200 40.91 -7.09 0.52
CA ALA A 1200 41.74 -6.10 -0.18
C ALA A 1200 40.98 -5.43 -1.34
N TYR A 1201 40.25 -6.22 -2.14
CA TYR A 1201 39.43 -5.67 -3.23
C TYR A 1201 38.22 -4.88 -2.72
N MET A 1202 37.55 -5.35 -1.65
CA MET A 1202 36.39 -4.67 -1.07
C MET A 1202 36.72 -3.29 -0.48
N VAL A 1203 37.96 -3.10 -0.02
CA VAL A 1203 38.44 -1.79 0.45
C VAL A 1203 39.20 -1.02 -0.64
N GLY A 1204 39.09 -1.43 -1.90
CA GLY A 1204 39.53 -0.67 -3.07
C GLY A 1204 41.03 -0.78 -3.40
N PHE A 1205 41.75 -1.76 -2.85
CA PHE A 1205 43.12 -2.05 -3.29
C PHE A 1205 43.10 -2.97 -4.52
N LEU A 1206 43.79 -2.55 -5.59
CA LEU A 1206 43.88 -3.31 -6.83
C LEU A 1206 44.97 -4.40 -6.77
N ASP A 1207 46.06 -4.11 -6.06
CA ASP A 1207 47.17 -5.02 -5.81
C ASP A 1207 47.15 -5.49 -4.34
N VAL A 1208 46.96 -6.79 -4.16
CA VAL A 1208 46.83 -7.44 -2.85
C VAL A 1208 48.17 -7.47 -2.09
N ASP A 1209 49.30 -7.55 -2.80
CA ASP A 1209 50.61 -7.56 -2.14
C ASP A 1209 50.99 -6.14 -1.69
N TYR A 1210 50.60 -5.12 -2.46
CA TYR A 1210 50.68 -3.73 -2.00
C TYR A 1210 49.80 -3.50 -0.76
N PHE A 1211 48.57 -4.01 -0.74
CA PHE A 1211 47.70 -3.97 0.44
C PHE A 1211 48.34 -4.62 1.66
N ARG A 1212 48.89 -5.83 1.54
CA ARG A 1212 49.57 -6.54 2.63
C ARG A 1212 50.77 -5.78 3.15
N LYS A 1213 51.56 -5.17 2.26
CA LYS A 1213 52.72 -4.35 2.63
C LYS A 1213 52.28 -3.11 3.41
N CYS A 1214 51.28 -2.38 2.91
CA CYS A 1214 50.73 -1.21 3.58
C CYS A 1214 50.12 -1.56 4.95
N PHE A 1215 49.35 -2.66 5.04
CA PHE A 1215 48.76 -3.13 6.29
C PHE A 1215 49.84 -3.50 7.32
N LYS A 1216 50.91 -4.19 6.89
CA LYS A 1216 52.02 -4.55 7.77
C LYS A 1216 52.81 -3.33 8.23
N THR A 1217 53.04 -2.35 7.36
CA THR A 1217 53.74 -1.11 7.75
C THR A 1217 52.94 -0.33 8.80
N GLU A 1218 51.62 -0.26 8.67
CA GLU A 1218 50.78 0.54 9.57
C GLU A 1218 50.52 -0.18 10.92
N TYR A 1219 50.21 -1.48 10.90
CA TYR A 1219 49.81 -2.23 12.10
C TYR A 1219 50.88 -3.18 12.64
N GLY A 1220 52.06 -3.25 12.01
CA GLY A 1220 53.17 -4.13 12.40
C GLY A 1220 53.01 -5.60 12.03
N PHE A 1221 51.79 -6.08 11.76
CA PHE A 1221 51.47 -7.48 11.41
C PHE A 1221 50.90 -7.61 10.00
N THR A 1222 51.09 -8.76 9.36
CA THR A 1222 50.38 -9.04 8.09
C THR A 1222 48.88 -9.26 8.35
N PRO A 1223 47.99 -9.00 7.37
CA PRO A 1223 46.55 -9.24 7.52
C PRO A 1223 46.21 -10.67 7.99
N SER A 1224 46.97 -11.67 7.52
CA SER A 1224 46.83 -13.07 7.91
C SER A 1224 47.19 -13.33 9.37
N GLU A 1225 48.23 -12.67 9.88
CA GLU A 1225 48.65 -12.77 11.28
C GLU A 1225 47.64 -12.07 12.18
N PHE A 1226 47.11 -10.92 11.77
CA PHE A 1226 46.07 -10.19 12.49
C PHE A 1226 44.77 -11.00 12.64
N GLN A 1227 44.32 -11.65 11.57
CA GLN A 1227 43.13 -12.52 11.63
C GLN A 1227 43.35 -13.72 12.59
N LYS A 1228 44.58 -14.26 12.66
CA LYS A 1228 44.94 -15.35 13.58
C LYS A 1228 45.11 -14.90 15.03
N SER A 1229 45.52 -13.66 15.30
CA SER A 1229 45.67 -13.14 16.67
C SER A 1229 44.32 -12.79 17.31
N SER A 1230 43.35 -12.28 16.52
CA SER A 1230 41.97 -12.04 16.97
C SER A 1230 41.26 -13.33 17.45
N LEU A 1231 41.52 -14.47 16.79
CA LEU A 1231 41.02 -15.80 17.18
C LEU A 1231 41.51 -16.30 18.56
N LYS A 1232 42.64 -15.80 19.09
CA LYS A 1232 43.11 -16.16 20.44
C LYS A 1232 42.51 -15.29 21.56
N GLY A 1233 41.98 -14.10 21.24
CA GLY A 1233 41.37 -13.19 22.22
C GLY A 1233 39.92 -13.52 22.61
N ARG A 1234 39.18 -14.28 21.78
CA ARG A 1234 37.79 -14.71 22.09
C ARG A 1234 37.70 -15.98 22.96
N ASN A 1235 38.77 -16.75 23.11
CA ASN A 1235 38.80 -17.95 23.96
C ASN A 1235 39.12 -17.68 25.45
N GLN A 1236 39.11 -16.42 25.89
CA GLN A 1236 39.20 -16.05 27.32
C GLN A 1236 37.95 -15.31 27.86
N ILE A 1237 36.89 -15.21 27.05
CA ILE A 1237 35.57 -14.75 27.53
C ILE A 1237 34.51 -15.70 26.96
N ASN A 1238 34.49 -16.91 27.51
CA ASN A 1238 33.33 -17.80 27.58
C ASN A 1238 33.28 -18.37 28.99
#